data_AF-A0A8E0QVJ9-F1
#
_entry.id   AF-A0A8E0QVJ9-F1
#
_cell.length_a   1.000
_cell.length_b   1.000
_cell.length_c   1.000
_cell.angle_alpha   90.00
_cell.angle_beta   90.00
_cell.angle_gamma   90.00
#
_symmetry.space_group_name_H-M   'P 1'
#
loop_
_entity.id
_entity.type
_entity.pdbx_description
1 polymer ?
#
loop_
_entity_poly.entity_id
_entity_poly.type
_entity_poly.pdbx_seq_one_letter_code
_entity_poly.pdbx_strand_id
1 'polypeptide(L)'
;MLELPNELLGSRVPGGTGSEPRWRRIFKLEDLPWLGAHHIQNQTVIPTALFCVMALAAAMDISNGKQADSIELSDITIGRPIVLEASSVEIETSLSISSLVDSGIDGIDTVQADFSLNKSAPQDPNTVTVAKGRLRMTFADHELGLFSSSRPSKPCGLRPVNINQFYDSLRDIGLSYGGPFRALTSAERRMDYACGVVAPTTGGASSISALLHPAILEACFQTLLLAFAAPRDGSLWTAFAPTKIGRLTLFPNSCFGLDTPASVTVDAHLQEYTSGYESEIPIIYGDVNVYSSDTAQLQFRLENVTISPITRSTERQDRQLYLKKIWRPDILSGPGLKQENHISSYERLGLSQAHKYILAASRLISHRYAKLKILQVGTSCINLVQALCHAMGNSMGSYTIADASDRAIDDMRRGLMSDDPAIEFIVVDILRDVGRLDETTALGPIDLSSFDLIIHLKATSKEFATMKSIRGLLKSGGFLLMTMTVKEAMPLEATEFVRKEIHDTLQSVGFSGVSSLAKDQEPDSPFVILSQAVDDQVNFLTSPLNSKPPFTTSGTLLVIGGVTQEIKQFIEAIQSRLGCVWDGEIMLIRSLTDLKSRDLDQVEAVLSLTELDQSVLESLSRDTFQGLHQLLNGSKTVLWVTYSAENLNPHQSGTIGLVRAVQAENPDKVLQVLNLDQIDGSQTLVAESFLRLIGAVRMRDDSSNRLWTVEPELSVQRGKLLIPRVLFDKKRNDRLNCSRRRVEASDPFEKQSGTLVRPIDPSGLFSPDKTYVLIGLSGQIGQSITRWIVGSGGRHIVITSRNPDKDGLWIKELEKQGANVVIKAADVTKNQDMINLRNHILSTMPPIGGVANGAMLQSNCFFSDLTYDDLQEVLRPKVDGSLVLNEVFSRDDLDFFLLLSSISAVVGQPFQANYDAANNFMTGLVSQRRARNLPASVINLGPIIGLGFIQNIDSSGGSEAVISTLRGLDYMLVSDRELHHILAEAILIGKSDETPEIITGLETVSDNPPPFWHKSLLFSHII
;
A
#
# COMPACT_ATOMS: atom_id res chain seq x y z
N MET A 1 -0.51 -64.76 13.86
CA MET A 1 0.51 -63.77 13.45
C MET A 1 0.49 -62.68 14.51
N LEU A 2 1.63 -62.34 15.11
CA LEU A 2 1.74 -61.21 16.03
C LEU A 2 1.45 -59.93 15.23
N GLU A 3 0.32 -59.26 15.50
CA GLU A 3 -0.01 -57.96 14.92
C GLU A 3 1.08 -56.97 15.33
N LEU A 4 1.90 -56.54 14.37
CA LEU A 4 2.83 -55.43 14.56
C LEU A 4 1.99 -54.17 14.86
N PRO A 5 2.33 -53.38 15.90
CA PRO A 5 1.61 -52.15 16.20
C PRO A 5 1.67 -51.21 14.99
N ASN A 6 0.50 -50.72 14.58
CA ASN A 6 0.39 -49.72 13.51
C ASN A 6 1.28 -48.51 13.88
N GLU A 7 2.17 -48.10 12.96
CA GLU A 7 3.17 -47.06 13.19
C GLU A 7 2.57 -45.74 13.70
N LEU A 8 1.32 -45.43 13.32
CA LEU A 8 0.62 -44.20 13.70
C LEU A 8 -0.24 -44.35 14.95
N LEU A 9 -0.90 -45.50 15.14
CA LEU A 9 -1.79 -45.74 16.30
C LEU A 9 -1.04 -46.23 17.54
N GLY A 10 0.12 -46.88 17.36
CA GLY A 10 0.84 -47.53 18.45
C GLY A 10 0.15 -48.81 18.92
N SER A 11 0.14 -49.04 20.24
CA SER A 11 -0.39 -50.27 20.84
C SER A 11 -1.84 -50.09 21.31
N ARG A 12 -2.62 -51.16 21.23
CA ARG A 12 -3.99 -51.19 21.78
C ARG A 12 -3.95 -51.19 23.31
N VAL A 13 -4.75 -50.33 23.94
CA VAL A 13 -4.75 -50.17 25.42
C VAL A 13 -5.55 -51.31 26.07
N PRO A 14 -4.96 -52.05 27.03
CA PRO A 14 -5.69 -53.08 27.78
C PRO A 14 -6.81 -52.45 28.62
N GLY A 15 -8.07 -52.80 28.35
CA GLY A 15 -9.25 -52.29 29.07
C GLY A 15 -10.28 -51.56 28.21
N GLY A 16 -10.01 -51.32 26.92
CA GLY A 16 -11.05 -50.90 25.97
C GLY A 16 -12.07 -52.03 25.78
N THR A 17 -13.36 -51.74 26.02
CA THR A 17 -14.43 -52.69 25.71
C THR A 17 -14.58 -52.83 24.20
N GLY A 18 -15.25 -53.88 23.70
CA GLY A 18 -15.51 -54.03 22.26
C GLY A 18 -16.24 -52.84 21.63
N SER A 19 -16.98 -52.07 22.45
CA SER A 19 -17.66 -50.83 22.07
C SER A 19 -16.80 -49.56 22.18
N GLU A 20 -15.66 -49.60 22.88
CA GLU A 20 -14.74 -48.46 23.02
C GLU A 20 -13.26 -48.85 22.85
N PRO A 21 -12.81 -49.21 21.63
CA PRO A 21 -11.40 -49.51 21.41
C PRO A 21 -10.53 -48.24 21.54
N ARG A 22 -9.35 -48.42 22.14
CA ARG A 22 -8.37 -47.35 22.39
C ARG A 22 -6.98 -47.79 21.98
N TRP A 23 -6.22 -46.87 21.40
CA TRP A 23 -4.82 -47.04 20.99
C TRP A 23 -3.98 -45.91 21.59
N ARG A 24 -2.73 -46.21 21.93
CA ARG A 24 -1.80 -45.26 22.52
C ARG A 24 -0.51 -45.21 21.72
N ARG A 25 -0.12 -44.00 21.32
CA ARG A 25 1.14 -43.71 20.64
C ARG A 25 1.90 -42.61 21.37
N ILE A 26 3.18 -42.88 21.65
CA ILE A 26 4.12 -41.88 22.11
C ILE A 26 4.89 -41.38 20.88
N PHE A 27 4.79 -40.10 20.57
CA PHE A 27 5.47 -39.45 19.46
C PHE A 27 6.83 -38.91 19.93
N LYS A 28 7.89 -39.37 19.27
CA LYS A 28 9.27 -38.90 19.41
C LYS A 28 9.85 -38.64 18.03
N LEU A 29 10.67 -37.60 17.92
CA LEU A 29 11.37 -37.29 16.66
C LEU A 29 12.36 -38.38 16.26
N GLU A 30 12.94 -39.10 17.21
CA GLU A 30 13.81 -40.25 16.96
C GLU A 30 13.06 -41.39 16.25
N ASP A 31 11.79 -41.61 16.60
CA ASP A 31 10.96 -42.69 16.06
C ASP A 31 10.31 -42.32 14.73
N LEU A 32 10.02 -41.02 14.52
CA LEU A 32 9.39 -40.48 13.31
C LEU A 32 10.13 -39.23 12.81
N PRO A 33 11.34 -39.37 12.24
CA PRO A 33 12.20 -38.22 11.88
C PRO A 33 11.56 -37.27 10.87
N TRP A 34 10.68 -37.78 10.01
CA TRP A 34 9.99 -36.99 9.00
C TRP A 34 9.02 -35.95 9.60
N LEU A 35 8.51 -36.14 10.82
CA LEU A 35 7.72 -35.12 11.53
C LEU A 35 8.53 -33.86 11.82
N GLY A 36 9.85 -33.99 11.94
CA GLY A 36 10.78 -32.87 12.09
C GLY A 36 10.83 -31.94 10.89
N ALA A 37 10.11 -32.24 9.81
CA ALA A 37 10.05 -31.40 8.62
C ALA A 37 8.76 -30.55 8.52
N HIS A 38 7.88 -30.60 9.52
CA HIS A 38 6.67 -29.78 9.60
C HIS A 38 6.80 -28.74 10.72
N HIS A 39 7.11 -27.49 10.35
CA HIS A 39 7.31 -26.40 11.29
C HIS A 39 6.28 -25.30 11.15
N ILE A 40 5.80 -24.82 12.29
CA ILE A 40 4.96 -23.65 12.40
C ILE A 40 5.62 -22.70 13.41
N GLN A 41 5.84 -21.45 13.02
CA GLN A 41 6.50 -20.41 13.84
C GLN A 41 7.84 -20.89 14.43
N ASN A 42 8.65 -21.55 13.60
CA ASN A 42 9.95 -22.16 13.95
C ASN A 42 9.90 -23.28 15.00
N GLN A 43 8.72 -23.83 15.29
CA GLN A 43 8.55 -24.98 16.17
C GLN A 43 8.09 -26.19 15.36
N THR A 44 8.61 -27.37 15.69
CA THR A 44 8.12 -28.63 15.13
C THR A 44 6.74 -28.91 15.67
N VAL A 45 5.74 -28.99 14.78
CA VAL A 45 4.35 -29.18 15.16
C VAL A 45 3.82 -30.45 14.50
N ILE A 46 3.08 -31.26 15.26
CA ILE A 46 2.39 -32.42 14.70
C ILE A 46 1.33 -31.92 13.69
N PRO A 47 1.40 -32.32 12.41
CA PRO A 47 0.44 -31.88 11.39
C PRO A 47 -0.98 -32.29 11.75
N THR A 48 -1.93 -31.39 11.53
CA THR A 48 -3.35 -31.67 11.78
C THR A 48 -3.87 -32.81 10.90
N ALA A 49 -3.33 -32.94 9.68
CA ALA A 49 -3.57 -34.06 8.79
C ALA A 49 -3.33 -35.44 9.45
N LEU A 50 -2.37 -35.53 10.38
CA LEU A 50 -2.06 -36.78 11.07
C LEU A 50 -3.24 -37.29 11.89
N PHE A 51 -4.01 -36.40 12.54
CA PHE A 51 -5.15 -36.78 13.36
C PHE A 51 -6.25 -37.47 12.54
N CYS A 52 -6.49 -37.00 11.31
CA CYS A 52 -7.43 -37.62 10.39
C CYS A 52 -6.95 -39.00 9.95
N VAL A 53 -5.66 -39.12 9.61
CA VAL A 53 -5.07 -40.41 9.22
C VAL A 53 -5.08 -41.42 10.37
N MET A 54 -4.88 -40.97 11.61
CA MET A 54 -5.02 -41.83 12.81
C MET A 54 -6.46 -42.32 12.97
N ALA A 55 -7.48 -41.46 12.79
CA ALA A 55 -8.87 -41.87 12.84
C ALA A 55 -9.23 -42.89 11.73
N LEU A 56 -8.72 -42.69 10.51
CA LEU A 56 -8.88 -43.64 9.40
C LEU A 56 -8.16 -44.98 9.68
N ALA A 57 -6.96 -44.95 10.25
CA ALA A 57 -6.25 -46.15 10.64
C ALA A 57 -7.02 -46.92 11.73
N ALA A 58 -7.62 -46.22 12.69
CA ALA A 58 -8.43 -46.84 13.73
C ALA A 58 -9.70 -47.47 13.14
N ALA A 59 -10.33 -46.82 12.16
CA ALA A 59 -11.46 -47.38 11.39
C ALA A 59 -11.08 -48.70 10.69
N MET A 60 -9.89 -48.75 10.08
CA MET A 60 -9.38 -49.96 9.42
C MET A 60 -9.10 -51.07 10.44
N ASP A 61 -8.53 -50.77 11.60
CA ASP A 61 -8.26 -51.75 12.65
C ASP A 61 -9.56 -52.43 13.12
N ILE A 62 -10.64 -51.65 13.33
CA ILE A 62 -11.93 -52.19 13.79
C ILE A 62 -12.73 -52.90 12.68
N SER A 63 -12.36 -52.74 11.41
CA SER A 63 -13.01 -53.41 10.29
C SER A 63 -12.77 -54.93 10.28
N ASN A 64 -11.83 -55.43 11.09
CA ASN A 64 -11.45 -56.84 11.19
C ASN A 64 -11.18 -57.50 9.81
N GLY A 65 -10.65 -56.73 8.86
CA GLY A 65 -10.31 -57.19 7.51
C GLY A 65 -11.46 -57.16 6.49
N LYS A 66 -12.66 -56.69 6.85
CA LYS A 66 -13.70 -56.38 5.86
C LYS A 66 -13.28 -55.17 5.01
N GLN A 67 -13.39 -55.25 3.69
CA GLN A 67 -13.11 -54.11 2.81
C GLN A 67 -14.29 -53.14 2.81
N ALA A 68 -14.09 -51.94 3.33
CA ALA A 68 -15.07 -50.86 3.26
C ALA A 68 -15.05 -50.19 1.88
N ASP A 69 -16.24 -49.94 1.34
CA ASP A 69 -16.42 -49.18 0.11
C ASP A 69 -16.09 -47.71 0.29
N SER A 70 -16.49 -47.16 1.44
CA SER A 70 -16.21 -45.78 1.80
C SER A 70 -15.98 -45.64 3.30
N ILE A 71 -15.05 -44.76 3.66
CA ILE A 71 -14.81 -44.35 5.04
C ILE A 71 -15.01 -42.84 5.11
N GLU A 72 -16.01 -42.41 5.86
CA GLU A 72 -16.36 -41.00 6.06
C GLU A 72 -16.00 -40.56 7.48
N LEU A 73 -15.22 -39.48 7.61
CA LEU A 73 -15.09 -38.72 8.83
C LEU A 73 -15.90 -37.43 8.69
N SER A 74 -16.75 -37.09 9.66
CA SER A 74 -17.57 -35.88 9.64
C SER A 74 -17.51 -35.09 10.95
N ASP A 75 -17.87 -33.80 10.87
CA ASP A 75 -17.86 -32.87 12.00
C ASP A 75 -16.51 -32.81 12.74
N ILE A 76 -15.40 -32.93 11.99
CA ILE A 76 -14.06 -32.98 12.55
C ILE A 76 -13.70 -31.60 13.10
N THR A 77 -13.42 -31.54 14.40
CA THR A 77 -12.93 -30.34 15.08
C THR A 77 -11.49 -30.58 15.52
N ILE A 78 -10.61 -29.63 15.19
CA ILE A 78 -9.18 -29.68 15.51
C ILE A 78 -8.90 -28.65 16.59
N GLY A 79 -8.25 -29.10 17.66
CA GLY A 79 -7.85 -28.27 18.80
C GLY A 79 -6.57 -27.50 18.54
N ARG A 80 -5.89 -27.09 19.61
CA ARG A 80 -4.64 -26.33 19.50
C ARG A 80 -3.53 -27.18 18.87
N PRO A 81 -2.64 -26.58 18.04
CA PRO A 81 -1.48 -27.28 17.49
C PRO A 81 -0.62 -27.91 18.59
N ILE A 82 -0.09 -29.12 18.32
CA ILE A 82 0.76 -29.84 19.26
C ILE A 82 2.22 -29.62 18.90
N VAL A 83 2.94 -28.88 19.73
CA VAL A 83 4.39 -28.72 19.62
C VAL A 83 5.09 -30.01 20.09
N LEU A 84 5.99 -30.52 19.27
CA LEU A 84 6.94 -31.58 19.59
C LEU A 84 8.20 -30.95 20.17
N GLU A 85 8.33 -30.98 21.50
CA GLU A 85 9.54 -30.55 22.21
C GLU A 85 10.60 -31.68 22.20
N ALA A 86 11.77 -31.45 22.82
CA ALA A 86 12.78 -32.52 23.00
C ALA A 86 12.27 -33.69 23.87
N SER A 87 11.15 -33.50 24.59
CA SER A 87 10.44 -34.52 25.34
C SER A 87 9.38 -35.23 24.46
N SER A 88 9.06 -36.48 24.77
CA SER A 88 8.05 -37.24 24.02
C SER A 88 6.63 -36.77 24.33
N VAL A 89 5.76 -36.68 23.33
CA VAL A 89 4.34 -36.38 23.51
C VAL A 89 3.51 -37.65 23.37
N GLU A 90 2.63 -37.93 24.33
CA GLU A 90 1.71 -39.08 24.25
C GLU A 90 0.36 -38.64 23.67
N ILE A 91 -0.14 -39.40 22.71
CA ILE A 91 -1.47 -39.22 22.13
C ILE A 91 -2.22 -40.55 22.25
N GLU A 92 -3.35 -40.51 22.95
CA GLU A 92 -4.30 -41.61 23.04
C GLU A 92 -5.43 -41.36 22.02
N THR A 93 -5.66 -42.33 21.15
CA THR A 93 -6.77 -42.35 20.19
C THR A 93 -7.84 -43.28 20.70
N SER A 94 -9.09 -42.82 20.72
CA SER A 94 -10.24 -43.61 21.16
C SER A 94 -11.38 -43.52 20.15
N LEU A 95 -12.08 -44.64 19.94
CA LEU A 95 -13.34 -44.69 19.20
C LEU A 95 -14.43 -45.15 20.17
N SER A 96 -15.58 -44.48 20.16
CA SER A 96 -16.79 -44.90 20.86
C SER A 96 -17.82 -45.33 19.81
N ILE A 97 -18.03 -46.64 19.70
CA ILE A 97 -18.85 -47.25 18.66
C ILE A 97 -20.31 -47.21 19.14
N SER A 98 -21.16 -46.46 18.43
CA SER A 98 -22.52 -46.16 18.86
C SER A 98 -23.57 -47.06 18.20
N SER A 99 -23.32 -47.59 17.00
CA SER A 99 -24.20 -48.59 16.38
C SER A 99 -23.51 -49.42 15.30
N LEU A 100 -23.79 -50.73 15.33
CA LEU A 100 -23.66 -51.66 14.21
C LEU A 100 -25.07 -51.83 13.66
N VAL A 101 -25.39 -51.15 12.55
CA VAL A 101 -26.71 -51.32 11.92
C VAL A 101 -26.57 -52.42 10.87
N ASP A 102 -26.98 -53.63 11.27
CA ASP A 102 -27.18 -54.76 10.38
C ASP A 102 -28.59 -54.66 9.80
N SER A 103 -28.78 -53.74 8.84
CA SER A 103 -30.07 -53.52 8.20
C SER A 103 -30.24 -54.51 7.04
N GLY A 104 -30.71 -55.72 7.37
CA GLY A 104 -31.11 -56.76 6.41
C GLY A 104 -32.29 -56.38 5.48
N ILE A 105 -32.56 -55.09 5.27
CA ILE A 105 -33.66 -54.58 4.44
C ILE A 105 -33.13 -53.83 3.19
N ASP A 106 -31.91 -53.23 3.23
CA ASP A 106 -31.35 -52.43 2.12
C ASP A 106 -29.99 -52.94 1.58
N GLY A 107 -29.40 -54.02 2.13
CA GLY A 107 -28.16 -54.62 1.62
C GLY A 107 -26.88 -53.78 1.82
N ILE A 108 -26.92 -52.79 2.72
CA ILE A 108 -25.77 -51.94 3.05
C ILE A 108 -25.45 -52.11 4.55
N ASP A 109 -24.30 -52.68 4.84
CA ASP A 109 -23.75 -52.78 6.19
C ASP A 109 -23.09 -51.43 6.54
N THR A 110 -23.44 -50.83 7.69
CA THR A 110 -22.78 -49.59 8.16
C THR A 110 -22.30 -49.67 9.61
N VAL A 111 -21.13 -49.08 9.85
CA VAL A 111 -20.54 -48.90 11.19
C VAL A 111 -20.46 -47.42 11.49
N GLN A 112 -20.99 -46.99 12.64
CA GLN A 112 -20.90 -45.60 13.10
C GLN A 112 -20.21 -45.52 14.46
N ALA A 113 -19.30 -44.55 14.60
CA ALA A 113 -18.57 -44.29 15.83
C ALA A 113 -18.26 -42.80 15.99
N ASP A 114 -18.13 -42.33 17.22
CA ASP A 114 -17.49 -41.06 17.53
C ASP A 114 -16.00 -41.30 17.81
N PHE A 115 -15.11 -40.46 17.27
CA PHE A 115 -13.69 -40.55 17.55
C PHE A 115 -13.20 -39.36 18.37
N SER A 116 -12.25 -39.62 19.27
CA SER A 116 -11.53 -38.55 19.98
C SER A 116 -10.06 -38.90 20.15
N LEU A 117 -9.20 -37.91 19.88
CA LEU A 117 -7.77 -37.97 20.10
C LEU A 117 -7.45 -37.04 21.27
N ASN A 118 -6.82 -37.59 22.31
CA ASN A 118 -6.49 -36.89 23.53
C ASN A 118 -4.98 -36.90 23.74
N LYS A 119 -4.39 -35.71 23.92
CA LYS A 119 -2.99 -35.53 24.29
C LYS A 119 -2.84 -35.65 25.80
N SER A 120 -1.80 -36.35 26.23
CA SER A 120 -1.26 -36.32 27.59
C SER A 120 0.25 -36.06 27.53
N ALA A 121 0.81 -35.52 28.61
CA ALA A 121 2.26 -35.37 28.75
C ALA A 121 2.72 -36.17 29.98
N PRO A 122 3.93 -36.75 29.97
CA PRO A 122 4.44 -37.50 31.12
C PRO A 122 4.45 -36.69 32.43
N GLN A 123 4.52 -35.36 32.33
CA GLN A 123 4.58 -34.43 33.47
C GLN A 123 3.24 -33.72 33.78
N ASP A 124 2.19 -33.90 32.96
CA ASP A 124 0.86 -33.32 33.17
C ASP A 124 -0.22 -34.40 33.04
N PRO A 125 -0.91 -34.77 34.15
CA PRO A 125 -1.94 -35.79 34.13
C PRO A 125 -3.23 -35.32 33.43
N ASN A 126 -3.38 -34.04 33.09
CA ASN A 126 -4.55 -33.54 32.38
C ASN A 126 -4.53 -33.98 30.92
N THR A 127 -5.63 -34.62 30.50
CA THR A 127 -5.85 -34.97 29.09
C THR A 127 -6.52 -33.81 28.38
N VAL A 128 -6.02 -33.46 27.19
CA VAL A 128 -6.58 -32.40 26.35
C VAL A 128 -7.01 -33.01 25.03
N THR A 129 -8.28 -32.89 24.66
CA THR A 129 -8.76 -33.32 23.34
C THR A 129 -8.17 -32.43 22.25
N VAL A 130 -7.45 -33.04 21.31
CA VAL A 130 -6.75 -32.37 20.21
C VAL A 130 -7.47 -32.54 18.88
N ALA A 131 -8.28 -33.59 18.73
CA ALA A 131 -9.19 -33.74 17.61
C ALA A 131 -10.40 -34.61 18.02
N LYS A 132 -11.55 -34.34 17.43
CA LYS A 132 -12.75 -35.17 17.59
C LYS A 132 -13.64 -35.09 16.35
N GLY A 133 -14.49 -36.08 16.15
CA GLY A 133 -15.46 -36.09 15.07
C GLY A 133 -16.26 -37.38 15.06
N ARG A 134 -16.98 -37.61 13.97
CA ARG A 134 -17.74 -38.84 13.71
C ARG A 134 -17.08 -39.63 12.61
N LEU A 135 -17.24 -40.95 12.67
CA LEU A 135 -16.76 -41.93 11.72
C LEU A 135 -17.97 -42.74 11.22
N ARG A 136 -18.06 -42.93 9.92
CA ARG A 136 -18.99 -43.85 9.27
C ARG A 136 -18.25 -44.71 8.26
N MET A 137 -18.42 -46.03 8.34
CA MET A 137 -17.95 -46.97 7.33
C MET A 137 -19.15 -47.59 6.64
N THR A 138 -19.06 -47.75 5.32
CA THR A 138 -20.09 -48.38 4.50
C THR A 138 -19.48 -49.58 3.80
N PHE A 139 -20.17 -50.72 3.88
CA PHE A 139 -19.84 -51.96 3.20
C PHE A 139 -21.09 -52.35 2.39
N ALA A 140 -21.08 -52.08 1.09
CA ALA A 140 -22.16 -52.44 0.18
C ALA A 140 -21.72 -53.59 -0.72
N ASP A 141 -22.67 -54.39 -1.21
CA ASP A 141 -22.41 -55.34 -2.30
C ASP A 141 -22.21 -54.55 -3.62
N HIS A 142 -21.00 -54.04 -3.86
CA HIS A 142 -20.36 -53.58 -5.12
C HIS A 142 -21.15 -52.85 -6.25
N GLU A 143 -22.45 -52.54 -6.16
CA GLU A 143 -23.28 -52.09 -7.31
C GLU A 143 -23.92 -50.69 -7.19
N LEU A 144 -23.58 -49.87 -6.18
CA LEU A 144 -24.06 -48.50 -6.13
C LEU A 144 -23.05 -47.53 -6.79
N GLY A 145 -23.53 -46.75 -7.76
CA GLY A 145 -22.77 -45.82 -8.63
C GLY A 145 -22.03 -44.66 -7.95
N LEU A 146 -21.61 -44.81 -6.69
CA LEU A 146 -20.77 -43.91 -5.91
C LEU A 146 -19.31 -43.86 -6.42
N PHE A 147 -18.86 -44.87 -7.19
CA PHE A 147 -17.46 -45.07 -7.58
C PHE A 147 -17.06 -44.54 -8.97
N SER A 148 -17.84 -43.65 -9.60
CA SER A 148 -17.65 -43.35 -11.04
C SER A 148 -17.49 -41.88 -11.41
N SER A 149 -17.15 -40.99 -10.47
CA SER A 149 -16.85 -39.60 -10.85
C SER A 149 -15.40 -39.49 -11.34
N SER A 150 -15.21 -39.56 -12.66
CA SER A 150 -13.98 -39.11 -13.30
C SER A 150 -13.75 -37.62 -13.02
N ARG A 151 -12.49 -37.21 -12.90
CA ARG A 151 -12.12 -35.80 -12.73
C ARG A 151 -12.80 -34.92 -13.77
N PRO A 152 -13.50 -33.83 -13.37
CA PRO A 152 -14.10 -32.89 -14.30
C PRO A 152 -13.03 -32.15 -15.11
N SER A 153 -13.43 -31.54 -16.22
CA SER A 153 -12.52 -30.70 -16.99
C SER A 153 -12.00 -29.55 -16.12
N LYS A 154 -10.68 -29.34 -16.16
CA LYS A 154 -10.00 -28.27 -15.44
C LYS A 154 -10.63 -26.89 -15.74
N PRO A 155 -10.88 -26.04 -14.74
CA PRO A 155 -11.37 -24.69 -14.98
C PRO A 155 -10.40 -23.86 -15.83
N CYS A 156 -10.95 -23.01 -16.67
CA CYS A 156 -10.18 -22.13 -17.53
C CYS A 156 -9.54 -20.96 -16.78
N GLY A 157 -8.43 -20.46 -17.31
CA GLY A 157 -7.73 -19.28 -16.77
C GLY A 157 -6.82 -19.59 -15.58
N LEU A 158 -6.51 -20.86 -15.32
CA LEU A 158 -5.47 -21.28 -14.37
C LEU A 158 -4.09 -20.98 -14.95
N ARG A 159 -3.14 -20.64 -14.06
CA ARG A 159 -1.80 -20.20 -14.42
C ARG A 159 -0.74 -20.95 -13.64
N PRO A 160 0.39 -21.31 -14.25
CA PRO A 160 1.46 -22.02 -13.57
C PRO A 160 1.98 -21.25 -12.37
N VAL A 161 2.36 -22.00 -11.33
CA VAL A 161 2.88 -21.49 -10.07
C VAL A 161 4.30 -22.02 -9.89
N ASN A 162 5.23 -21.13 -9.54
CA ASN A 162 6.54 -21.56 -9.06
C ASN A 162 6.41 -22.13 -7.64
N ILE A 163 6.52 -23.45 -7.52
CA ILE A 163 6.35 -24.18 -6.26
C ILE A 163 7.40 -23.80 -5.20
N ASN A 164 8.64 -23.50 -5.60
CA ASN A 164 9.65 -23.09 -4.64
C ASN A 164 9.31 -21.73 -4.02
N GLN A 165 8.88 -20.77 -4.85
CA GLN A 165 8.41 -19.48 -4.38
C GLN A 165 7.16 -19.60 -3.51
N PHE A 166 6.25 -20.53 -3.84
CA PHE A 166 5.09 -20.82 -2.99
C PHE A 166 5.54 -21.24 -1.58
N TYR A 167 6.40 -22.26 -1.46
CA TYR A 167 6.90 -22.68 -0.15
C TYR A 167 7.76 -21.62 0.55
N ASP A 168 8.52 -20.81 -0.19
CA ASP A 168 9.24 -19.67 0.39
C ASP A 168 8.26 -18.64 0.99
N SER A 169 7.16 -18.34 0.28
CA SER A 169 6.14 -17.42 0.79
C SER A 169 5.40 -17.95 2.02
N LEU A 170 5.24 -19.27 2.14
CA LEU A 170 4.72 -19.91 3.36
C LEU A 170 5.73 -19.78 4.51
N ARG A 171 7.03 -19.95 4.25
CA ARG A 171 8.07 -19.76 5.26
C ARG A 171 8.07 -18.34 5.81
N ASP A 172 7.90 -17.33 4.95
CA ASP A 172 7.89 -15.92 5.34
C ASP A 172 6.78 -15.57 6.36
N ILE A 173 5.66 -16.31 6.34
CA ILE A 173 4.54 -16.17 7.29
C ILE A 173 4.59 -17.16 8.46
N GLY A 174 5.69 -17.93 8.57
CA GLY A 174 5.92 -18.89 9.65
C GLY A 174 5.45 -20.31 9.39
N LEU A 175 5.13 -20.69 8.14
CA LEU A 175 4.81 -22.07 7.75
C LEU A 175 5.98 -22.69 6.96
N SER A 176 6.80 -23.47 7.67
CA SER A 176 8.05 -24.03 7.13
C SER A 176 7.93 -25.53 6.91
N TYR A 177 7.85 -25.93 5.63
CA TYR A 177 7.72 -27.33 5.22
C TYR A 177 9.03 -27.86 4.61
N GLY A 178 9.39 -29.09 4.97
CA GLY A 178 10.50 -29.86 4.42
C GLY A 178 10.12 -31.33 4.22
N GLY A 179 11.07 -32.13 3.73
CA GLY A 179 10.91 -33.58 3.59
C GLY A 179 9.62 -33.97 2.86
N PRO A 180 8.80 -34.90 3.39
CA PRO A 180 7.56 -35.32 2.73
C PRO A 180 6.48 -34.23 2.69
N PHE A 181 6.54 -33.18 3.52
CA PHE A 181 5.54 -32.11 3.53
C PHE A 181 5.72 -31.07 2.41
N ARG A 182 6.80 -31.17 1.63
CA ARG A 182 6.95 -30.49 0.33
C ARG A 182 6.51 -31.41 -0.82
N ALA A 183 5.30 -31.97 -0.72
CA ALA A 183 4.81 -32.97 -1.67
C ALA A 183 4.21 -32.36 -2.96
N LEU A 184 3.88 -31.07 -2.97
CA LEU A 184 3.36 -30.40 -4.16
C LEU A 184 4.51 -30.22 -5.16
N THR A 185 4.40 -30.82 -6.36
CA THR A 185 5.47 -30.81 -7.38
C THR A 185 5.21 -29.84 -8.52
N SER A 186 3.94 -29.59 -8.83
CA SER A 186 3.50 -28.57 -9.77
C SER A 186 2.12 -28.06 -9.38
N ALA A 187 1.80 -26.82 -9.73
CA ALA A 187 0.47 -26.29 -9.52
C ALA A 187 0.13 -25.22 -10.54
N GLU A 188 -1.17 -25.06 -10.78
CA GLU A 188 -1.73 -23.92 -11.48
C GLU A 188 -2.87 -23.31 -10.66
N ARG A 189 -2.97 -21.98 -10.64
CA ARG A 189 -4.03 -21.28 -9.89
C ARG A 189 -4.65 -20.10 -10.61
N ARG A 190 -5.83 -19.73 -10.13
CA ARG A 190 -6.51 -18.44 -10.30
C ARG A 190 -7.16 -18.09 -8.96
N MET A 191 -7.73 -16.90 -8.82
CA MET A 191 -8.49 -16.56 -7.61
C MET A 191 -9.53 -17.65 -7.32
N ASP A 192 -9.56 -18.10 -6.07
CA ASP A 192 -10.51 -19.09 -5.53
C ASP A 192 -10.36 -20.52 -6.09
N TYR A 193 -9.37 -20.81 -6.95
CA TYR A 193 -9.17 -22.17 -7.45
C TYR A 193 -7.69 -22.49 -7.69
N ALA A 194 -7.23 -23.63 -7.18
CA ALA A 194 -5.91 -24.18 -7.48
C ALA A 194 -5.99 -25.67 -7.85
N CYS A 195 -5.13 -26.07 -8.77
CA CYS A 195 -4.91 -27.45 -9.17
C CYS A 195 -3.45 -27.79 -8.92
N GLY A 196 -3.17 -28.84 -8.15
CA GLY A 196 -1.82 -29.29 -7.82
C GLY A 196 -1.57 -30.74 -8.20
N VAL A 197 -0.33 -31.08 -8.55
CA VAL A 197 0.13 -32.47 -8.58
C VAL A 197 0.95 -32.72 -7.32
N VAL A 198 0.58 -33.76 -6.59
CA VAL A 198 1.20 -34.15 -5.32
C VAL A 198 1.88 -35.50 -5.51
N ALA A 199 3.18 -35.56 -5.23
CA ALA A 199 3.97 -36.79 -5.26
C ALA A 199 4.76 -36.91 -3.95
N PRO A 200 4.48 -37.92 -3.11
CA PRO A 200 5.24 -38.12 -1.87
C PRO A 200 6.72 -38.39 -2.18
N THR A 201 7.63 -37.66 -1.54
CA THR A 201 9.06 -37.98 -1.60
C THR A 201 9.32 -39.26 -0.81
N THR A 202 9.86 -40.30 -1.47
CA THR A 202 10.05 -41.66 -0.94
C THR A 202 11.15 -41.78 0.14
N GLY A 203 11.53 -40.68 0.79
CA GLY A 203 12.59 -40.65 1.80
C GLY A 203 12.09 -40.91 3.21
N GLY A 204 12.02 -42.18 3.62
CA GLY A 204 12.08 -42.58 5.04
C GLY A 204 10.83 -43.17 5.70
N ALA A 205 9.72 -43.33 4.98
CA ALA A 205 8.45 -43.81 5.53
C ALA A 205 7.99 -45.12 4.85
N SER A 206 8.80 -46.18 4.94
CA SER A 206 8.47 -47.49 4.33
C SER A 206 7.34 -48.25 5.04
N SER A 207 6.81 -47.73 6.15
CA SER A 207 5.82 -48.43 7.01
C SER A 207 4.54 -47.63 7.32
N ILE A 208 4.40 -46.41 6.77
CA ILE A 208 3.21 -45.59 6.99
C ILE A 208 2.05 -46.18 6.19
N SER A 209 1.10 -46.79 6.92
CA SER A 209 -0.27 -47.16 6.54
C SER A 209 -0.57 -47.23 5.04
N ALA A 210 -0.89 -48.43 4.54
CA ALA A 210 -1.25 -48.74 3.14
C ALA A 210 -2.44 -47.94 2.55
N LEU A 211 -3.00 -46.96 3.26
CA LEU A 211 -4.24 -46.26 2.92
C LEU A 211 -4.06 -44.79 2.48
N LEU A 212 -3.38 -43.95 3.28
CA LEU A 212 -3.16 -42.53 2.98
C LEU A 212 -2.01 -41.94 3.81
N HIS A 213 -1.01 -41.36 3.15
CA HIS A 213 0.10 -40.68 3.83
C HIS A 213 -0.33 -39.27 4.33
N PRO A 214 -0.04 -38.87 5.59
CA PRO A 214 -0.44 -37.56 6.14
C PRO A 214 0.01 -36.36 5.31
N ALA A 215 1.19 -36.44 4.67
CA ALA A 215 1.68 -35.37 3.80
C ALA A 215 0.83 -35.12 2.54
N ILE A 216 0.10 -36.12 2.04
CA ILE A 216 -0.82 -35.92 0.90
C ILE A 216 -2.02 -35.06 1.37
N LEU A 217 -2.56 -35.39 2.54
CA LEU A 217 -3.65 -34.62 3.14
C LEU A 217 -3.19 -33.20 3.53
N GLU A 218 -1.97 -33.04 4.04
CA GLU A 218 -1.38 -31.72 4.30
C GLU A 218 -1.21 -30.90 3.00
N ALA A 219 -0.77 -31.54 1.91
CA ALA A 219 -0.67 -30.89 0.61
C ALA A 219 -2.05 -30.43 0.07
N CYS A 220 -3.15 -31.05 0.49
CA CYS A 220 -4.50 -30.57 0.17
C CYS A 220 -4.79 -29.22 0.85
N PHE A 221 -4.42 -29.06 2.12
CA PHE A 221 -4.55 -27.78 2.83
C PHE A 221 -3.63 -26.71 2.24
N GLN A 222 -2.40 -27.08 1.87
CA GLN A 222 -1.47 -26.20 1.16
C GLN A 222 -2.07 -25.75 -0.19
N THR A 223 -2.74 -26.64 -0.92
CA THR A 223 -3.38 -26.30 -2.20
C THR A 223 -4.59 -25.35 -2.01
N LEU A 224 -5.33 -25.46 -0.90
CA LEU A 224 -6.35 -24.47 -0.53
C LEU A 224 -5.75 -23.09 -0.23
N LEU A 225 -4.63 -23.02 0.50
CA LEU A 225 -3.91 -21.77 0.72
C LEU A 225 -3.45 -21.15 -0.61
N LEU A 226 -3.01 -21.97 -1.56
CA LEU A 226 -2.64 -21.52 -2.91
C LEU A 226 -3.84 -21.04 -3.75
N ALA A 227 -5.02 -21.63 -3.57
CA ALA A 227 -6.27 -21.13 -4.18
C ALA A 227 -6.64 -19.75 -3.60
N PHE A 228 -6.36 -19.53 -2.32
CA PHE A 228 -6.62 -18.27 -1.63
C PHE A 228 -5.64 -17.15 -2.02
N ALA A 229 -4.33 -17.46 -2.10
CA ALA A 229 -3.26 -16.48 -2.27
C ALA A 229 -2.21 -16.93 -3.30
N ALA A 230 -1.79 -16.03 -4.17
CA ALA A 230 -0.62 -16.26 -5.03
C ALA A 230 0.68 -16.14 -4.24
N PRO A 231 1.77 -16.83 -4.64
CA PRO A 231 3.05 -16.71 -3.95
C PRO A 231 3.49 -15.24 -3.82
N ARG A 232 3.85 -14.85 -2.60
CA ARG A 232 4.34 -13.50 -2.25
C ARG A 232 3.36 -12.35 -2.55
N ASP A 233 2.08 -12.63 -2.77
CA ASP A 233 1.08 -11.58 -2.97
C ASP A 233 0.67 -10.90 -1.66
N GLY A 234 1.06 -11.46 -0.51
CA GLY A 234 0.78 -10.96 0.84
C GLY A 234 -0.69 -11.02 1.26
N SER A 235 -1.54 -11.76 0.52
CA SER A 235 -2.90 -12.11 0.92
C SER A 235 -2.91 -13.00 2.15
N LEU A 236 -1.87 -13.82 2.36
CA LEU A 236 -1.57 -14.49 3.63
C LEU A 236 -0.55 -13.65 4.42
N TRP A 237 -0.89 -13.30 5.67
CA TRP A 237 -0.07 -12.40 6.52
C TRP A 237 0.44 -13.06 7.81
N THR A 238 0.00 -14.29 8.09
CA THR A 238 0.38 -15.07 9.27
C THR A 238 0.17 -16.55 8.99
N ALA A 239 0.55 -17.43 9.92
CA ALA A 239 0.36 -18.86 9.77
C ALA A 239 -1.13 -19.23 9.88
N PHE A 240 -1.66 -19.82 8.80
CA PHE A 240 -3.01 -20.38 8.73
C PHE A 240 -2.96 -21.90 8.85
N ALA A 241 -3.88 -22.49 9.62
CA ALA A 241 -3.97 -23.92 9.81
C ALA A 241 -5.43 -24.42 9.79
N PRO A 242 -5.67 -25.71 9.47
CA PRO A 242 -7.00 -26.31 9.52
C PRO A 242 -7.53 -26.35 10.96
N THR A 243 -8.77 -25.89 11.16
CA THR A 243 -9.45 -25.88 12.47
C THR A 243 -10.70 -26.76 12.49
N LYS A 244 -11.34 -26.94 11.33
CA LYS A 244 -12.51 -27.80 11.16
C LYS A 244 -12.52 -28.43 9.77
N ILE A 245 -13.02 -29.66 9.68
CA ILE A 245 -13.32 -30.33 8.40
C ILE A 245 -14.75 -30.84 8.51
N GLY A 246 -15.65 -30.36 7.65
CA GLY A 246 -17.05 -30.81 7.70
C GLY A 246 -17.18 -32.28 7.32
N ARG A 247 -16.50 -32.71 6.25
CA ARG A 247 -16.47 -34.11 5.82
C ARG A 247 -15.15 -34.47 5.13
N LEU A 248 -14.62 -35.64 5.42
CA LEU A 248 -13.56 -36.32 4.67
C LEU A 248 -14.11 -37.68 4.25
N THR A 249 -14.23 -37.93 2.94
CA THR A 249 -14.68 -39.21 2.40
C THR A 249 -13.54 -39.84 1.63
N LEU A 250 -13.14 -41.04 2.04
CA LEU A 250 -12.11 -41.86 1.40
C LEU A 250 -12.77 -43.05 0.71
N PHE A 251 -12.25 -43.42 -0.46
CA PHE A 251 -12.68 -44.58 -1.25
C PHE A 251 -11.56 -45.62 -1.32
N PRO A 252 -11.43 -46.53 -0.32
CA PRO A 252 -10.32 -47.47 -0.23
C PRO A 252 -10.16 -48.35 -1.49
N ASN A 253 -11.28 -48.73 -2.11
CA ASN A 253 -11.31 -49.56 -3.31
C ASN A 253 -10.74 -48.84 -4.55
N SER A 254 -10.81 -47.51 -4.58
CA SER A 254 -10.18 -46.67 -5.60
C SER A 254 -8.70 -46.42 -5.32
N CYS A 255 -8.25 -46.64 -4.08
CA CYS A 255 -6.86 -46.49 -3.62
C CYS A 255 -5.97 -47.74 -3.86
N PHE A 256 -6.52 -48.85 -4.38
CA PHE A 256 -5.74 -50.04 -4.75
C PHE A 256 -4.72 -49.71 -5.85
N GLY A 257 -3.44 -49.70 -5.49
CA GLY A 257 -2.33 -49.36 -6.40
C GLY A 257 -1.25 -48.44 -5.83
N LEU A 258 -1.40 -47.95 -4.58
CA LEU A 258 -0.41 -47.09 -3.91
C LEU A 258 0.89 -47.81 -3.46
N ASP A 259 1.11 -49.07 -3.85
CA ASP A 259 2.32 -49.84 -3.49
C ASP A 259 3.63 -49.34 -4.19
N THR A 260 3.57 -48.24 -4.95
CA THR A 260 4.70 -47.43 -5.45
C THR A 260 4.20 -45.97 -5.63
N PRO A 261 5.05 -44.91 -5.68
CA PRO A 261 4.60 -43.52 -5.45
C PRO A 261 3.77 -42.98 -6.63
N ALA A 262 2.50 -43.38 -6.72
CA ALA A 262 1.55 -42.84 -7.66
C ALA A 262 1.24 -41.40 -7.24
N SER A 263 1.48 -40.45 -8.15
CA SER A 263 1.10 -39.07 -7.92
C SER A 263 -0.42 -38.93 -7.91
N VAL A 264 -0.92 -37.98 -7.12
CA VAL A 264 -2.33 -37.60 -7.13
C VAL A 264 -2.48 -36.17 -7.64
N THR A 265 -3.62 -35.90 -8.26
CA THR A 265 -4.00 -34.56 -8.66
C THR A 265 -5.04 -34.00 -7.69
N VAL A 266 -4.77 -32.82 -7.17
CA VAL A 266 -5.58 -32.12 -6.17
C VAL A 266 -6.27 -30.94 -6.85
N ASP A 267 -7.59 -30.87 -6.76
CA ASP A 267 -8.39 -29.71 -7.15
C ASP A 267 -8.96 -29.06 -5.88
N ALA A 268 -8.51 -27.86 -5.56
CA ALA A 268 -8.96 -27.08 -4.42
C ALA A 268 -9.80 -25.89 -4.89
N HIS A 269 -11.00 -25.74 -4.31
CA HIS A 269 -11.94 -24.68 -4.64
C HIS A 269 -12.33 -23.93 -3.36
N LEU A 270 -12.06 -22.64 -3.33
CA LEU A 270 -12.52 -21.77 -2.26
C LEU A 270 -14.00 -21.43 -2.50
N GLN A 271 -14.83 -21.69 -1.50
CA GLN A 271 -16.26 -21.42 -1.56
C GLN A 271 -16.58 -20.06 -0.93
N GLU A 272 -15.92 -19.74 0.19
CA GLU A 272 -16.15 -18.50 0.93
C GLU A 272 -14.87 -18.05 1.65
N TYR A 273 -14.76 -16.75 1.84
CA TYR A 273 -13.82 -16.15 2.78
C TYR A 273 -14.58 -15.22 3.73
N THR A 274 -14.67 -15.61 5.00
CA THR A 274 -15.27 -14.78 6.04
C THR A 274 -14.22 -13.82 6.58
N SER A 275 -14.51 -12.53 6.48
CA SER A 275 -13.60 -11.46 6.88
C SER A 275 -13.45 -11.31 8.40
N GLY A 276 -12.39 -10.62 8.83
CA GLY A 276 -12.21 -10.17 10.21
C GLY A 276 -13.26 -9.14 10.68
N TYR A 277 -14.05 -8.57 9.76
CA TYR A 277 -15.21 -7.75 10.07
C TYR A 277 -16.38 -8.60 10.55
N GLU A 278 -16.68 -9.69 9.85
CA GLU A 278 -17.80 -10.59 10.13
C GLU A 278 -17.52 -11.52 11.32
N SER A 279 -16.27 -12.01 11.44
CA SER A 279 -15.82 -12.93 12.48
C SER A 279 -14.64 -12.36 13.27
N GLU A 280 -14.50 -12.72 14.55
CA GLU A 280 -13.30 -12.34 15.34
C GLU A 280 -12.00 -12.92 14.76
N ILE A 281 -12.09 -14.07 14.10
CA ILE A 281 -10.98 -14.74 13.43
C ILE A 281 -11.42 -14.99 11.99
N PRO A 282 -10.67 -14.50 10.98
CA PRO A 282 -11.04 -14.71 9.58
C PRO A 282 -10.95 -16.19 9.20
N ILE A 283 -11.79 -16.59 8.27
CA ILE A 283 -11.97 -18.00 7.90
C ILE A 283 -11.85 -18.15 6.38
N ILE A 284 -10.96 -19.04 5.96
CA ILE A 284 -10.86 -19.54 4.59
C ILE A 284 -11.66 -20.83 4.55
N TYR A 285 -12.68 -20.90 3.69
CA TYR A 285 -13.59 -22.04 3.60
C TYR A 285 -13.61 -22.62 2.18
N GLY A 286 -13.32 -23.91 2.05
CA GLY A 286 -13.25 -24.55 0.73
C GLY A 286 -13.29 -26.06 0.73
N ASP A 287 -13.37 -26.60 -0.48
CA ASP A 287 -13.45 -28.03 -0.77
C ASP A 287 -12.22 -28.49 -1.54
N VAL A 288 -11.86 -29.76 -1.37
CA VAL A 288 -10.76 -30.39 -2.09
C VAL A 288 -11.17 -31.74 -2.63
N ASN A 289 -10.94 -31.96 -3.92
CA ASN A 289 -11.09 -33.26 -4.56
C ASN A 289 -9.72 -33.79 -4.95
N VAL A 290 -9.45 -35.06 -4.65
CA VAL A 290 -8.18 -35.70 -4.95
C VAL A 290 -8.42 -36.89 -5.87
N TYR A 291 -7.72 -36.89 -7.00
CA TYR A 291 -7.84 -37.89 -8.06
C TYR A 291 -6.51 -38.60 -8.27
N SER A 292 -6.56 -39.85 -8.72
CA SER A 292 -5.37 -40.52 -9.25
C SER A 292 -4.89 -39.76 -10.50
N SER A 293 -3.60 -39.44 -10.58
CA SER A 293 -3.04 -38.81 -11.78
C SER A 293 -3.05 -39.74 -13.00
N ASP A 294 -3.09 -41.06 -12.78
CA ASP A 294 -3.04 -42.07 -13.85
C ASP A 294 -4.43 -42.41 -14.38
N THR A 295 -5.41 -42.61 -13.49
CA THR A 295 -6.76 -43.06 -13.88
C THR A 295 -7.80 -41.94 -13.89
N ALA A 296 -7.48 -40.76 -13.36
CA ALA A 296 -8.41 -39.65 -13.12
C ALA A 296 -9.63 -40.01 -12.24
N GLN A 297 -9.58 -41.15 -11.54
CA GLN A 297 -10.62 -41.59 -10.60
C GLN A 297 -10.48 -40.87 -9.28
N LEU A 298 -11.62 -40.48 -8.68
CA LEU A 298 -11.67 -39.86 -7.36
C LEU A 298 -11.16 -40.84 -6.29
N GLN A 299 -10.20 -40.38 -5.48
CA GLN A 299 -9.56 -41.16 -4.40
C GLN A 299 -10.14 -40.78 -3.04
N PHE A 300 -10.20 -39.48 -2.77
CA PHE A 300 -10.86 -38.93 -1.60
C PHE A 300 -11.27 -37.47 -1.82
N ARG A 301 -12.18 -37.00 -0.97
CA ARG A 301 -12.69 -35.64 -0.97
C ARG A 301 -12.68 -35.06 0.44
N LEU A 302 -12.36 -33.78 0.54
CA LEU A 302 -12.59 -32.93 1.70
C LEU A 302 -13.68 -31.92 1.36
N GLU A 303 -14.70 -31.84 2.21
CA GLU A 303 -15.78 -30.85 2.09
C GLU A 303 -15.78 -29.96 3.33
N ASN A 304 -16.04 -28.67 3.09
CA ASN A 304 -16.24 -27.68 4.15
C ASN A 304 -14.99 -27.56 5.06
N VAL A 305 -13.80 -27.54 4.46
CA VAL A 305 -12.54 -27.35 5.19
C VAL A 305 -12.45 -25.90 5.64
N THR A 306 -12.24 -25.70 6.94
CA THR A 306 -12.06 -24.40 7.58
C THR A 306 -10.60 -24.22 7.93
N ILE A 307 -9.98 -23.19 7.36
CA ILE A 307 -8.60 -22.78 7.63
C ILE A 307 -8.63 -21.40 8.28
N SER A 308 -7.92 -21.23 9.40
CA SER A 308 -7.91 -19.99 10.18
C SER A 308 -6.51 -19.63 10.66
N PRO A 309 -6.23 -18.33 10.94
CA PRO A 309 -5.00 -17.93 11.61
C PRO A 309 -4.82 -18.64 12.96
N ILE A 310 -3.59 -19.06 13.25
CA ILE A 310 -3.25 -19.69 14.52
C ILE A 310 -3.31 -18.68 15.67
N THR A 311 -3.01 -17.41 15.38
CA THR A 311 -3.07 -16.29 16.33
C THR A 311 -4.02 -15.21 15.80
N ARG A 312 -4.61 -14.44 16.73
CA ARG A 312 -5.44 -13.28 16.35
C ARG A 312 -4.58 -12.24 15.63
N SER A 313 -5.16 -11.66 14.59
CA SER A 313 -4.49 -10.62 13.81
C SER A 313 -4.50 -9.29 14.55
N THR A 314 -3.40 -8.56 14.46
CA THR A 314 -3.14 -7.27 15.13
C THR A 314 -2.76 -6.20 14.11
N GLU A 315 -2.71 -4.94 14.52
CA GLU A 315 -2.36 -3.82 13.64
C GLU A 315 -0.97 -3.94 13.01
N ARG A 316 -0.05 -4.70 13.64
CA ARG A 316 1.28 -4.98 13.08
C ARG A 316 1.25 -5.78 11.78
N GLN A 317 0.13 -6.44 11.49
CA GLN A 317 -0.06 -7.25 10.29
C GLN A 317 -0.97 -6.54 9.27
N ASP A 318 -1.29 -5.27 9.53
CA ASP A 318 -2.06 -4.45 8.60
C ASP A 318 -1.27 -4.18 7.34
N ARG A 319 -1.99 -4.15 6.24
CA ARG A 319 -1.45 -3.76 4.95
C ARG A 319 -1.68 -2.27 4.73
N GLN A 320 -0.59 -1.53 4.55
CA GLN A 320 -0.62 -0.09 4.24
C GLN A 320 -0.60 0.13 2.71
N LEU A 321 -1.58 -0.44 2.01
CA LEU A 321 -1.59 -0.46 0.54
C LEU A 321 -1.87 0.91 -0.10
N TYR A 322 -2.80 1.67 0.48
CA TYR A 322 -3.30 2.92 -0.07
C TYR A 322 -2.50 4.11 0.41
N LEU A 323 -2.24 5.01 -0.52
CA LEU A 323 -1.65 6.32 -0.30
C LEU A 323 -2.55 7.40 -0.91
N LYS A 324 -2.34 8.63 -0.47
CA LYS A 324 -2.98 9.83 -1.02
C LYS A 324 -2.00 10.98 -1.11
N LYS A 325 -2.15 11.79 -2.14
CA LYS A 325 -1.42 13.04 -2.31
C LYS A 325 -2.19 14.17 -1.65
N ILE A 326 -1.56 14.87 -0.72
CA ILE A 326 -2.14 16.00 0.01
C ILE A 326 -1.32 17.25 -0.29
N TRP A 327 -2.01 18.27 -0.78
CA TRP A 327 -1.46 19.62 -0.93
C TRP A 327 -1.79 20.43 0.32
N ARG A 328 -0.79 21.10 0.89
CA ARG A 328 -0.99 22.08 1.97
C ARG A 328 -0.24 23.37 1.68
N PRO A 329 -0.70 24.51 2.20
CA PRO A 329 0.04 25.75 2.14
C PRO A 329 1.47 25.58 2.65
N ASP A 330 2.42 26.13 1.93
CA ASP A 330 3.80 26.23 2.38
C ASP A 330 3.89 27.23 3.54
N ILE A 331 4.53 26.84 4.64
CA ILE A 331 4.74 27.70 5.81
C ILE A 331 5.48 28.99 5.43
N LEU A 332 6.32 28.95 4.38
CA LEU A 332 7.11 30.09 3.91
C LEU A 332 6.30 31.11 3.09
N SER A 333 5.07 30.80 2.66
CA SER A 333 4.23 31.69 1.82
C SER A 333 3.38 32.69 2.59
N GLY A 334 3.69 32.94 3.87
CA GLY A 334 2.85 33.75 4.75
C GLY A 334 1.93 32.86 5.60
N PRO A 335 2.40 32.45 6.79
CA PRO A 335 1.66 31.55 7.66
C PRO A 335 0.50 32.31 8.30
N GLY A 336 -0.71 32.03 7.83
CA GLY A 336 -1.91 32.47 8.53
C GLY A 336 -2.17 31.53 9.69
N LEU A 337 -1.68 31.85 10.89
CA LEU A 337 -2.00 31.11 12.13
C LEU A 337 -3.52 30.89 12.31
N LYS A 338 -4.35 31.77 11.71
CA LYS A 338 -5.82 31.74 11.77
C LYS A 338 -6.54 30.90 10.70
N GLN A 339 -5.84 30.22 9.78
CA GLN A 339 -6.46 29.73 8.53
C GLN A 339 -6.68 28.21 8.40
N GLU A 340 -6.37 27.38 9.40
CA GLU A 340 -6.66 25.93 9.30
C GLU A 340 -8.02 25.53 9.91
N ASN A 341 -8.91 25.04 9.04
CA ASN A 341 -10.24 24.51 9.40
C ASN A 341 -10.21 23.02 9.86
N HIS A 342 -9.05 22.35 9.88
CA HIS A 342 -8.92 20.91 10.17
C HIS A 342 -8.35 20.61 11.58
N ILE A 343 -8.80 21.38 12.59
CA ILE A 343 -8.49 21.14 14.01
C ILE A 343 -9.68 20.46 14.71
N SER A 344 -10.77 20.16 14.00
CA SER A 344 -11.99 19.55 14.55
C SER A 344 -11.71 18.25 15.34
N SER A 345 -10.75 17.44 14.87
CA SER A 345 -10.31 16.21 15.54
C SER A 345 -9.70 16.42 16.94
N TYR A 346 -9.35 17.65 17.30
CA TYR A 346 -8.73 17.99 18.59
C TYR A 346 -9.63 18.88 19.46
N GLU A 347 -10.87 19.18 19.03
CA GLU A 347 -11.79 20.05 19.79
C GLU A 347 -12.07 19.52 21.20
N ARG A 348 -12.10 18.19 21.35
CA ARG A 348 -12.40 17.50 22.61
C ARG A 348 -11.25 17.53 23.62
N LEU A 349 -10.04 17.86 23.18
CA LEU A 349 -8.87 17.95 24.06
C LEU A 349 -8.86 19.21 24.95
N GLY A 350 -9.86 20.08 24.83
CA GLY A 350 -9.92 21.32 25.62
C GLY A 350 -8.74 22.25 25.37
N LEU A 351 -8.18 22.20 24.15
CA LEU A 351 -7.06 23.06 23.76
C LEU A 351 -7.54 24.52 23.69
N SER A 352 -6.77 25.41 24.34
CA SER A 352 -6.96 26.86 24.19
C SER A 352 -6.77 27.28 22.72
N GLN A 353 -7.30 28.43 22.33
CA GLN A 353 -7.12 28.92 20.97
C GLN A 353 -5.64 29.12 20.61
N ALA A 354 -4.81 29.54 21.58
CA ALA A 354 -3.36 29.64 21.41
C ALA A 354 -2.71 28.27 21.11
N HIS A 355 -3.13 27.21 21.81
CA HIS A 355 -2.67 25.84 21.52
C HIS A 355 -3.06 25.40 20.10
N LYS A 356 -4.26 25.76 19.63
CA LYS A 356 -4.70 25.47 18.26
C LYS A 356 -3.84 26.19 17.20
N TYR A 357 -3.44 27.43 17.46
CA TYR A 357 -2.52 28.16 16.57
C TYR A 357 -1.13 27.55 16.52
N ILE A 358 -0.59 27.11 17.67
CA ILE A 358 0.69 26.37 17.72
C ILE A 358 0.57 25.09 16.90
N LEU A 359 -0.47 24.30 17.14
CA LEU A 359 -0.72 23.04 16.44
C LEU A 359 -0.80 23.24 14.92
N ALA A 360 -1.53 24.27 14.45
CA ALA A 360 -1.64 24.59 13.03
C ALA A 360 -0.28 24.94 12.41
N ALA A 361 0.52 25.79 13.06
CA ALA A 361 1.85 26.12 12.57
C ALA A 361 2.78 24.91 12.55
N SER A 362 2.81 24.12 13.64
CA SER A 362 3.61 22.90 13.72
C SER A 362 3.24 21.90 12.63
N ARG A 363 1.96 21.76 12.28
CA ARG A 363 1.51 20.90 11.17
C ARG A 363 1.97 21.37 9.79
N LEU A 364 2.01 22.68 9.54
CA LEU A 364 2.52 23.21 8.28
C LEU A 364 4.04 23.07 8.18
N ILE A 365 4.76 23.31 9.29
CA ILE A 365 6.21 23.08 9.39
C ILE A 365 6.51 21.60 9.17
N SER A 366 5.80 20.71 9.85
CA SER A 366 6.01 19.26 9.74
C SER A 366 5.53 18.69 8.40
N HIS A 367 4.58 19.33 7.73
CA HIS A 367 4.24 18.94 6.35
C HIS A 367 5.42 19.19 5.40
N ARG A 368 6.12 20.33 5.56
CA ARG A 368 7.30 20.67 4.77
C ARG A 368 8.53 19.83 5.16
N TYR A 369 8.83 19.76 6.43
CA TYR A 369 10.05 19.14 6.96
C TYR A 369 9.71 17.86 7.71
N ALA A 370 10.27 16.73 7.28
CA ALA A 370 10.18 15.46 8.00
C ALA A 370 11.30 15.30 9.02
N LYS A 371 11.14 14.36 9.96
CA LYS A 371 12.09 14.04 11.04
C LYS A 371 12.52 15.26 11.86
N LEU A 372 11.56 16.14 12.18
CA LEU A 372 11.81 17.37 12.94
C LEU A 372 12.39 17.07 14.32
N LYS A 373 13.45 17.80 14.69
CA LYS A 373 13.95 17.91 16.05
C LYS A 373 13.32 19.11 16.74
N ILE A 374 12.49 18.83 17.74
CA ILE A 374 11.64 19.83 18.39
C ILE A 374 12.10 20.02 19.83
N LEU A 375 12.21 21.28 20.25
CA LEU A 375 12.46 21.64 21.65
C LEU A 375 11.30 22.49 22.17
N GLN A 376 10.62 21.98 23.20
CA GLN A 376 9.65 22.76 23.96
C GLN A 376 10.31 23.35 25.19
N VAL A 377 10.28 24.68 25.31
CA VAL A 377 10.80 25.42 26.46
C VAL A 377 9.65 25.86 27.35
N GLY A 378 9.62 25.30 28.56
CA GLY A 378 8.55 25.46 29.54
C GLY A 378 7.49 24.36 29.42
N THR A 379 6.98 23.93 30.57
CA THR A 379 5.89 22.96 30.66
C THR A 379 4.55 23.56 30.21
N SER A 380 3.76 22.72 29.53
CA SER A 380 2.46 23.04 28.93
C SER A 380 1.37 22.12 29.48
N CYS A 381 0.19 22.08 28.83
CA CYS A 381 -0.77 21.02 29.11
C CYS A 381 -0.41 19.73 28.36
N ILE A 382 -0.62 18.57 29.01
CA ILE A 382 -0.42 17.23 28.45
C ILE A 382 -1.10 17.10 27.08
N ASN A 383 -2.30 17.64 26.96
CA ASN A 383 -3.13 17.55 25.77
C ASN A 383 -2.51 18.25 24.55
N LEU A 384 -1.73 19.33 24.74
CA LEU A 384 -1.03 19.98 23.63
C LEU A 384 0.08 19.07 23.09
N VAL A 385 0.88 18.47 23.98
CA VAL A 385 1.96 17.55 23.58
C VAL A 385 1.36 16.33 22.86
N GLN A 386 0.30 15.73 23.40
CA GLN A 386 -0.41 14.63 22.75
C GLN A 386 -0.96 15.01 21.37
N ALA A 387 -1.57 16.20 21.25
CA ALA A 387 -2.07 16.70 19.98
C ALA A 387 -0.95 16.92 18.96
N LEU A 388 0.18 17.49 19.38
CA LEU A 388 1.36 17.72 18.54
C LEU A 388 1.96 16.40 18.06
N CYS A 389 2.25 15.47 18.96
CA CYS A 389 2.79 14.15 18.60
C CYS A 389 1.86 13.41 17.64
N HIS A 390 0.55 13.41 17.89
CA HIS A 390 -0.42 12.78 16.99
C HIS A 390 -0.52 13.49 15.63
N ALA A 391 -0.50 14.83 15.60
CA ALA A 391 -0.62 15.61 14.37
C ALA A 391 0.61 15.50 13.47
N MET A 392 1.80 15.37 14.07
CA MET A 392 3.07 15.24 13.35
C MET A 392 3.33 13.78 12.96
N GLY A 393 2.94 12.80 13.79
CA GLY A 393 3.17 11.38 13.50
C GLY A 393 4.64 11.10 13.15
N ASN A 394 4.88 10.35 12.08
CA ASN A 394 6.22 9.95 11.62
C ASN A 394 7.10 11.12 11.15
N SER A 395 6.55 12.34 11.01
CA SER A 395 7.35 13.55 10.72
C SER A 395 8.11 14.06 11.95
N MET A 396 7.79 13.59 13.15
CA MET A 396 8.51 13.92 14.38
C MET A 396 9.76 13.02 14.50
N GLY A 397 10.93 13.63 14.48
CA GLY A 397 12.21 12.93 14.69
C GLY A 397 12.55 12.80 16.17
N SER A 398 12.49 13.90 16.91
CA SER A 398 12.61 13.93 18.37
C SER A 398 11.82 15.09 18.96
N TYR A 399 11.34 14.92 20.19
CA TYR A 399 10.62 15.94 20.94
C TYR A 399 11.20 16.06 22.34
N THR A 400 11.96 17.12 22.57
CA THR A 400 12.59 17.41 23.85
C THR A 400 11.77 18.43 24.64
N ILE A 401 11.34 18.08 25.85
CA ILE A 401 10.65 18.98 26.78
C ILE A 401 11.66 19.43 27.85
N ALA A 402 11.88 20.74 27.93
CA ALA A 402 12.81 21.34 28.88
C ALA A 402 12.13 22.35 29.81
N ASP A 403 12.39 22.25 31.11
CA ASP A 403 11.91 23.20 32.13
C ASP A 403 12.93 23.30 33.29
N ALA A 404 12.99 24.45 33.94
CA ALA A 404 13.88 24.66 35.09
C ALA A 404 13.38 23.91 36.36
N SER A 405 12.09 23.53 36.40
CA SER A 405 11.48 22.83 37.52
C SER A 405 11.48 21.31 37.32
N ASP A 406 12.27 20.61 38.14
CA ASP A 406 12.29 19.14 38.23
C ASP A 406 10.88 18.57 38.44
N ARG A 407 10.12 19.17 39.37
CA ARG A 407 8.73 18.80 39.65
C ARG A 407 7.83 18.92 38.41
N ALA A 408 7.97 20.00 37.63
CA ALA A 408 7.12 20.20 36.46
C ALA A 408 7.41 19.15 35.37
N ILE A 409 8.67 18.79 35.18
CA ILE A 409 9.09 17.70 34.29
C ILE A 409 8.53 16.35 34.77
N ASP A 410 8.62 16.04 36.06
CA ASP A 410 8.08 14.80 36.61
C ASP A 410 6.56 14.71 36.51
N ASP A 411 5.85 15.82 36.72
CA ASP A 411 4.40 15.88 36.53
C ASP A 411 4.03 15.66 35.05
N MET A 412 4.82 16.22 34.12
CA MET A 412 4.60 16.03 32.68
C MET A 412 4.87 14.60 32.22
N ARG A 413 6.00 14.01 32.66
CA ARG A 413 6.39 12.63 32.38
C ARG A 413 5.33 11.65 32.86
N ARG A 414 4.85 11.81 34.11
CA ARG A 414 3.77 10.98 34.67
C ARG A 414 2.44 11.19 33.96
N GLY A 415 2.13 12.41 33.55
CA GLY A 415 0.86 12.75 32.90
C GLY A 415 0.74 12.23 31.47
N LEU A 416 1.83 12.21 30.70
CA LEU A 416 1.86 11.71 29.33
C LEU A 416 1.67 10.18 29.26
N MET A 417 2.13 9.44 30.26
CA MET A 417 2.16 7.97 30.29
C MET A 417 2.66 7.36 28.96
N SER A 418 3.64 8.02 28.33
CA SER A 418 4.18 7.61 27.04
C SER A 418 5.54 6.95 27.23
N ASP A 419 5.68 5.72 26.73
CA ASP A 419 6.96 5.02 26.59
C ASP A 419 7.64 5.34 25.23
N ASP A 420 7.15 6.36 24.52
CA ASP A 420 7.69 6.75 23.21
C ASP A 420 9.15 7.23 23.35
N PRO A 421 10.13 6.51 22.77
CA PRO A 421 11.54 6.87 22.89
C PRO A 421 11.89 8.18 22.19
N ALA A 422 11.01 8.72 21.33
CA ALA A 422 11.23 10.01 20.67
C ALA A 422 10.97 11.20 21.61
N ILE A 423 10.31 11.01 22.75
CA ILE A 423 10.02 12.08 23.72
C ILE A 423 11.05 12.07 24.84
N GLU A 424 11.83 13.13 24.93
CA GLU A 424 12.86 13.32 25.94
C GLU A 424 12.50 14.44 26.92
N PHE A 425 12.93 14.32 28.16
CA PHE A 425 12.64 15.28 29.22
C PHE A 425 13.94 15.75 29.88
N ILE A 426 14.13 17.06 29.97
CA ILE A 426 15.36 17.66 30.49
C ILE A 426 15.00 18.71 31.56
N VAL A 427 15.66 18.62 32.71
CA VAL A 427 15.58 19.64 33.76
C VAL A 427 16.73 20.60 33.57
N VAL A 428 16.46 21.74 32.93
CA VAL A 428 17.47 22.75 32.62
C VAL A 428 16.84 24.13 32.51
N ASP A 429 17.50 25.13 33.08
CA ASP A 429 17.13 26.53 32.86
C ASP A 429 17.82 27.03 31.59
N ILE A 430 17.16 26.84 30.44
CA ILE A 430 17.62 27.33 29.12
C ILE A 430 17.90 28.85 29.15
N LEU A 431 17.27 29.59 30.08
CA LEU A 431 17.46 31.03 30.21
C LEU A 431 18.83 31.40 30.80
N ARG A 432 19.46 30.48 31.55
CA ARG A 432 20.70 30.75 32.30
C ARG A 432 21.87 29.85 31.91
N ASP A 433 21.60 28.61 31.53
CA ASP A 433 22.61 27.55 31.52
C ASP A 433 23.11 27.15 30.12
N VAL A 434 22.63 27.78 29.04
CA VAL A 434 23.04 27.44 27.65
C VAL A 434 24.55 27.55 27.42
N GLY A 435 25.25 28.43 28.14
CA GLY A 435 26.72 28.55 28.11
C GLY A 435 27.49 27.65 29.09
N ARG A 436 26.80 26.80 29.86
CA ARG A 436 27.37 25.86 30.85
C ARG A 436 27.10 24.39 30.52
N LEU A 437 26.42 24.12 29.41
CA LEU A 437 26.01 22.78 28.98
C LEU A 437 27.17 21.87 28.54
N ASP A 438 28.39 22.40 28.44
CA ASP A 438 29.56 21.65 27.99
C ASP A 438 30.20 20.77 29.06
N GLU A 439 29.88 20.96 30.35
CA GLU A 439 30.52 20.20 31.43
C GLU A 439 29.49 19.83 32.52
N THR A 440 29.21 18.53 32.69
CA THR A 440 28.65 17.85 33.90
C THR A 440 27.15 17.53 34.05
N THR A 441 26.30 17.60 33.02
CA THR A 441 24.97 16.94 33.08
C THR A 441 25.00 15.57 32.40
N ALA A 442 24.11 14.64 32.78
CA ALA A 442 24.03 13.28 32.24
C ALA A 442 23.62 13.21 30.75
N LEU A 443 23.43 14.37 30.11
CA LEU A 443 23.22 14.57 28.69
C LEU A 443 24.54 15.12 28.14
N GLY A 444 25.11 14.50 27.10
CA GLY A 444 26.18 15.13 26.34
C GLY A 444 25.80 16.55 25.87
N PRO A 445 26.75 17.35 25.38
CA PRO A 445 26.50 18.75 25.03
C PRO A 445 25.29 18.86 24.09
N ILE A 446 24.26 19.60 24.49
CA ILE A 446 23.16 19.97 23.59
C ILE A 446 23.81 20.79 22.48
N ASP A 447 23.97 20.17 21.32
CA ASP A 447 24.71 20.76 20.21
C ASP A 447 24.00 22.06 19.76
N LEU A 448 24.78 23.14 19.65
CA LEU A 448 24.26 24.41 19.17
C LEU A 448 23.78 24.23 17.72
N SER A 449 22.71 24.91 17.35
CA SER A 449 22.07 24.78 16.04
C SER A 449 21.56 23.37 15.72
N SER A 450 21.13 22.57 16.71
CA SER A 450 20.63 21.21 16.47
C SER A 450 19.13 21.11 16.20
N PHE A 451 18.33 22.10 16.62
CA PHE A 451 16.86 22.05 16.56
C PHE A 451 16.29 22.71 15.31
N ASP A 452 15.18 22.16 14.83
CA ASP A 452 14.43 22.64 13.66
C ASP A 452 13.27 23.56 14.07
N LEU A 453 12.64 23.25 15.21
CA LEU A 453 11.52 23.99 15.77
C LEU A 453 11.68 24.15 17.28
N ILE A 454 11.58 25.38 17.79
CA ILE A 454 11.45 25.67 19.21
C ILE A 454 10.05 26.19 19.51
N ILE A 455 9.38 25.58 20.50
CA ILE A 455 8.10 26.01 21.05
C ILE A 455 8.35 26.60 22.44
N HIS A 456 8.36 27.92 22.55
CA HIS A 456 8.59 28.61 23.83
C HIS A 456 7.26 29.10 24.45
N LEU A 457 6.90 28.50 25.58
CA LEU A 457 5.66 28.81 26.27
C LEU A 457 5.90 29.80 27.41
N LYS A 458 4.96 30.75 27.59
CA LYS A 458 4.99 31.81 28.61
C LYS A 458 6.20 32.76 28.54
N ALA A 459 6.61 33.16 27.33
CA ALA A 459 7.66 34.16 27.14
C ALA A 459 7.28 35.50 27.81
N THR A 460 8.26 36.23 28.34
CA THR A 460 8.04 37.56 28.94
C THR A 460 8.75 38.68 28.17
N SER A 461 8.24 39.91 28.26
CA SER A 461 8.79 41.07 27.52
C SER A 461 10.20 41.52 27.93
N LYS A 462 10.78 40.94 29.01
CA LYS A 462 12.08 41.36 29.56
C LYS A 462 13.25 40.47 29.13
N GLU A 463 13.06 39.59 28.17
CA GLU A 463 13.93 38.43 27.91
C GLU A 463 14.80 38.55 26.63
N PHE A 464 15.47 39.69 26.44
CA PHE A 464 16.39 39.89 25.30
C PHE A 464 17.52 38.85 25.24
N ALA A 465 18.13 38.56 26.40
CA ALA A 465 19.18 37.54 26.51
C ALA A 465 18.67 36.14 26.15
N THR A 466 17.42 35.83 26.49
CA THR A 466 16.76 34.55 26.18
C THR A 466 16.63 34.34 24.68
N MET A 467 16.21 35.36 23.93
CA MET A 467 16.01 35.23 22.47
C MET A 467 17.33 34.94 21.75
N LYS A 468 18.45 35.50 22.22
CA LYS A 468 19.79 35.20 21.69
C LYS A 468 20.21 33.75 21.95
N SER A 469 19.96 33.22 23.15
CA SER A 469 20.24 31.81 23.48
C SER A 469 19.37 30.86 22.65
N ILE A 470 18.07 31.13 22.53
CA ILE A 470 17.14 30.36 21.69
C ILE A 470 17.59 30.38 20.22
N ARG A 471 18.06 31.53 19.71
CA ARG A 471 18.62 31.62 18.36
C ARG A 471 19.81 30.68 18.15
N GLY A 472 20.68 30.56 19.15
CA GLY A 472 21.86 29.69 19.09
C GLY A 472 21.55 28.20 19.06
N LEU A 473 20.37 27.79 19.53
CA LEU A 473 19.90 26.40 19.52
C LEU A 473 19.23 25.99 18.19
N LEU A 474 18.67 26.97 17.46
CA LEU A 474 18.02 26.74 16.17
C LEU A 474 19.03 26.69 15.02
N LYS A 475 18.82 25.75 14.09
CA LYS A 475 19.40 25.80 12.75
C LYS A 475 19.05 27.11 12.07
N SER A 476 19.91 27.55 11.15
CA SER A 476 19.52 28.63 10.24
C SER A 476 18.30 28.18 9.41
N GLY A 477 17.26 28.99 9.33
CA GLY A 477 15.98 28.64 8.71
C GLY A 477 15.00 27.91 9.64
N GLY A 478 15.42 27.52 10.85
CA GLY A 478 14.58 26.93 11.88
C GLY A 478 13.49 27.90 12.40
N PHE A 479 12.48 27.36 13.08
CA PHE A 479 11.30 28.13 13.48
C PHE A 479 11.21 28.32 14.99
N LEU A 480 10.74 29.51 15.40
CA LEU A 480 10.36 29.83 16.77
C LEU A 480 8.85 30.08 16.82
N LEU A 481 8.14 29.24 17.59
CA LEU A 481 6.77 29.48 18.02
C LEU A 481 6.79 29.91 19.48
N MET A 482 6.29 31.10 19.79
CA MET A 482 6.28 31.59 21.16
C MET A 482 4.91 32.11 21.58
N THR A 483 4.53 31.83 22.82
CA THR A 483 3.34 32.42 23.44
C THR A 483 3.73 33.52 24.40
N MET A 484 3.09 34.68 24.32
CA MET A 484 3.40 35.83 25.18
C MET A 484 2.13 36.45 25.74
N THR A 485 2.09 36.67 27.05
CA THR A 485 1.01 37.41 27.74
C THR A 485 1.46 38.83 28.04
N VAL A 486 0.69 39.83 27.61
CA VAL A 486 0.92 41.23 27.96
C VAL A 486 0.14 41.53 29.24
N LYS A 487 0.81 42.04 30.28
CA LYS A 487 0.27 42.13 31.66
C LYS A 487 -0.88 43.13 31.86
N GLU A 488 -1.27 43.90 30.84
CA GLU A 488 -2.33 44.91 30.93
C GLU A 488 -3.22 44.87 29.69
N ALA A 489 -4.52 45.11 29.87
CA ALA A 489 -5.50 45.30 28.81
C ALA A 489 -5.18 46.59 28.03
N MET A 490 -4.20 46.52 27.14
CA MET A 490 -3.73 47.65 26.37
C MET A 490 -4.65 47.94 25.17
N PRO A 491 -4.92 49.22 24.84
CA PRO A 491 -5.63 49.61 23.63
C PRO A 491 -5.02 49.01 22.36
N LEU A 492 -5.81 48.89 21.28
CA LEU A 492 -5.35 48.32 19.99
C LEU A 492 -4.07 49.00 19.47
N GLU A 493 -3.97 50.33 19.65
CA GLU A 493 -2.82 51.16 19.26
C GLU A 493 -1.53 50.81 20.03
N ALA A 494 -1.64 50.42 21.31
CA ALA A 494 -0.51 49.96 22.12
C ALA A 494 -0.10 48.52 21.78
N THR A 495 -1.02 47.71 21.23
CA THR A 495 -0.70 46.36 20.72
C THR A 495 0.22 46.41 19.49
N GLU A 496 0.05 47.42 18.63
CA GLU A 496 0.89 47.63 17.46
C GLU A 496 2.30 48.12 17.84
N PHE A 497 2.40 48.96 18.88
CA PHE A 497 3.67 49.37 19.46
C PHE A 497 4.44 48.17 20.05
N VAL A 498 3.79 47.36 20.88
CA VAL A 498 4.39 46.14 21.45
C VAL A 498 4.78 45.14 20.36
N ARG A 499 3.96 44.98 19.32
CA ARG A 499 4.30 44.16 18.15
C ARG A 499 5.57 44.65 17.47
N LYS A 500 5.72 45.96 17.28
CA LYS A 500 6.91 46.58 16.67
C LYS A 500 8.14 46.36 17.53
N GLU A 501 8.05 46.58 18.85
CA GLU A 501 9.15 46.35 19.78
C GLU A 501 9.64 44.88 19.75
N ILE A 502 8.71 43.92 19.71
CA ILE A 502 9.05 42.49 19.60
C ILE A 502 9.65 42.17 18.22
N HIS A 503 9.09 42.75 17.16
CA HIS A 503 9.60 42.57 15.81
C HIS A 503 11.06 43.06 15.71
N ASP A 504 11.35 44.27 16.18
CA ASP A 504 12.68 44.87 16.18
C ASP A 504 13.65 44.06 17.07
N THR A 505 13.18 43.60 18.23
CA THR A 505 13.97 42.74 19.14
C THR A 505 14.36 41.42 18.47
N LEU A 506 13.40 40.72 17.88
CA LEU A 506 13.64 39.46 17.16
C LEU A 506 14.59 39.65 15.98
N GLN A 507 14.46 40.76 15.23
CA GLN A 507 15.41 41.08 14.16
C GLN A 507 16.83 41.31 14.68
N SER A 508 16.97 42.05 15.79
CA SER A 508 18.28 42.37 16.37
C SER A 508 19.07 41.14 16.87
N VAL A 509 18.37 40.03 17.15
CA VAL A 509 18.99 38.78 17.61
C VAL A 509 19.04 37.69 16.54
N GLY A 510 18.77 38.02 15.26
CA GLY A 510 18.97 37.11 14.13
C GLY A 510 17.74 36.26 13.77
N PHE A 511 16.53 36.75 14.05
CA PHE A 511 15.29 36.21 13.50
C PHE A 511 14.67 37.14 12.45
N SER A 512 13.68 36.65 11.69
CA SER A 512 12.93 37.41 10.68
C SER A 512 12.03 38.52 11.24
N GLY A 513 11.98 38.67 12.57
CA GLY A 513 10.95 39.46 13.24
C GLY A 513 9.64 38.69 13.39
N VAL A 514 8.54 39.40 13.66
CA VAL A 514 7.19 38.80 13.73
C VAL A 514 6.67 38.46 12.32
N SER A 515 6.89 37.23 11.86
CA SER A 515 6.39 36.73 10.57
C SER A 515 4.88 36.52 10.57
N SER A 516 4.33 36.06 11.69
CA SER A 516 2.89 35.97 11.90
C SER A 516 2.54 36.17 13.37
N LEU A 517 1.36 36.75 13.61
CA LEU A 517 0.83 37.05 14.93
C LEU A 517 -0.63 36.61 14.99
N ALA A 518 -0.98 35.80 15.98
CA ALA A 518 -2.36 35.49 16.30
C ALA A 518 -2.66 35.83 17.76
N LYS A 519 -3.82 36.44 17.99
CA LYS A 519 -4.41 36.67 19.30
C LYS A 519 -5.85 36.18 19.25
N ASP A 520 -6.32 35.61 20.35
CA ASP A 520 -7.74 35.33 20.54
C ASP A 520 -8.52 36.64 20.80
N GLN A 521 -9.85 36.58 20.74
CA GLN A 521 -10.72 37.72 21.06
C GLN A 521 -10.77 38.01 22.56
N GLU A 522 -10.42 37.04 23.41
CA GLU A 522 -10.42 37.24 24.85
C GLU A 522 -9.28 38.18 25.31
N PRO A 523 -9.56 39.15 26.21
CA PRO A 523 -8.59 40.17 26.63
C PRO A 523 -7.27 39.60 27.13
N ASP A 524 -7.34 38.55 27.96
CA ASP A 524 -6.21 37.92 28.68
C ASP A 524 -5.55 36.78 27.90
N SER A 525 -6.00 36.52 26.67
CA SER A 525 -5.42 35.46 25.83
C SER A 525 -3.97 35.79 25.43
N PRO A 526 -3.06 34.80 25.46
CA PRO A 526 -1.71 35.01 25.00
C PRO A 526 -1.67 35.23 23.48
N PHE A 527 -0.73 36.07 23.05
CA PHE A 527 -0.34 36.17 21.65
C PHE A 527 0.48 34.94 21.28
N VAL A 528 0.24 34.40 20.09
CA VAL A 528 1.10 33.40 19.44
C VAL A 528 1.87 34.08 18.33
N ILE A 529 3.19 34.02 18.42
CA ILE A 529 4.12 34.63 17.48
C ILE A 529 4.87 33.51 16.78
N LEU A 530 4.98 33.63 15.46
CA LEU A 530 5.85 32.79 14.63
C LEU A 530 6.96 33.66 14.07
N SER A 531 8.19 33.18 14.21
CA SER A 531 9.40 33.81 13.69
C SER A 531 10.34 32.74 13.13
N GLN A 532 11.19 33.11 12.17
CA GLN A 532 12.17 32.21 11.56
C GLN A 532 13.58 32.66 11.92
N ALA A 533 14.46 31.74 12.27
CA ALA A 533 15.89 32.00 12.44
C ALA A 533 16.49 32.34 11.07
N VAL A 534 17.12 33.50 10.94
CA VAL A 534 17.65 33.98 9.66
C VAL A 534 19.15 34.22 9.72
N ASP A 535 19.75 34.19 8.54
CA ASP A 535 21.07 34.70 8.17
C ASP A 535 20.97 35.25 6.74
N ASP A 536 22.09 35.67 6.14
CA ASP A 536 22.12 36.22 4.78
C ASP A 536 21.59 35.22 3.73
N GLN A 537 21.82 33.92 3.93
CA GLN A 537 21.37 32.88 3.01
C GLN A 537 19.85 32.67 3.10
N VAL A 538 19.30 32.56 4.32
CA VAL A 538 17.86 32.42 4.55
C VAL A 538 17.10 33.67 4.14
N ASN A 539 17.66 34.87 4.37
CA ASN A 539 17.07 36.12 3.90
C ASN A 539 16.96 36.13 2.36
N PHE A 540 18.02 35.73 1.66
CA PHE A 540 17.98 35.58 0.20
C PHE A 540 16.94 34.54 -0.24
N LEU A 541 16.91 33.37 0.39
CA LEU A 541 15.99 32.29 0.01
C LEU A 541 14.52 32.65 0.28
N THR A 542 14.23 33.43 1.32
CA THR A 542 12.87 33.86 1.63
C THR A 542 12.42 35.00 0.72
N SER A 543 13.25 36.04 0.53
CA SER A 543 12.95 37.22 -0.28
C SER A 543 14.07 37.56 -1.28
N PRO A 544 14.24 36.80 -2.37
CA PRO A 544 15.40 36.93 -3.27
C PRO A 544 15.52 38.29 -3.97
N LEU A 545 14.40 38.96 -4.29
CA LEU A 545 14.41 40.27 -4.96
C LEU A 545 14.76 41.43 -4.02
N ASN A 546 14.64 41.23 -2.70
CA ASN A 546 14.86 42.26 -1.69
C ASN A 546 16.14 42.03 -0.87
N SER A 547 16.91 40.99 -1.20
CA SER A 547 18.08 40.56 -0.46
C SER A 547 19.30 40.46 -1.37
N LYS A 548 20.49 40.72 -0.82
CA LYS A 548 21.73 40.56 -1.58
C LYS A 548 22.05 39.07 -1.75
N PRO A 549 22.40 38.59 -2.96
CA PRO A 549 22.80 37.20 -3.16
C PRO A 549 24.11 36.90 -2.41
N PRO A 550 24.18 35.78 -1.66
CA PRO A 550 25.39 35.38 -0.93
C PRO A 550 26.44 34.69 -1.84
N PHE A 551 26.22 34.64 -3.15
CA PHE A 551 27.07 34.02 -4.16
C PHE A 551 27.22 34.93 -5.39
N THR A 552 28.16 34.62 -6.27
CA THR A 552 28.38 35.40 -7.51
C THR A 552 27.27 35.15 -8.54
N THR A 553 26.73 36.22 -9.11
CA THR A 553 25.61 36.18 -10.08
C THR A 553 26.07 36.40 -11.52
N SER A 554 27.29 35.97 -11.88
CA SER A 554 27.91 36.24 -13.19
C SER A 554 27.63 35.17 -14.27
N GLY A 555 26.84 34.13 -13.97
CA GLY A 555 26.52 33.06 -14.90
C GLY A 555 25.45 33.44 -15.94
N THR A 556 25.20 32.54 -16.89
CA THR A 556 24.17 32.74 -17.92
C THR A 556 22.85 32.12 -17.50
N LEU A 557 21.77 32.91 -17.45
CA LEU A 557 20.40 32.43 -17.28
C LEU A 557 19.72 32.31 -18.63
N LEU A 558 18.95 31.24 -18.83
CA LEU A 558 18.16 31.05 -20.05
C LEU A 558 16.67 31.12 -19.71
N VAL A 559 15.92 31.96 -20.43
CA VAL A 559 14.46 32.02 -20.36
C VAL A 559 13.89 31.57 -21.70
N ILE A 560 12.99 30.59 -21.66
CA ILE A 560 12.38 29.97 -22.85
C ILE A 560 10.87 30.25 -22.85
N GLY A 561 10.36 30.88 -23.91
CA GLY A 561 8.94 31.16 -24.11
C GLY A 561 8.71 32.53 -24.76
N GLY A 562 7.46 32.98 -24.80
CA GLY A 562 7.05 34.25 -25.40
C GLY A 562 6.74 34.14 -26.89
N VAL A 563 6.20 33.00 -27.32
CA VAL A 563 5.60 32.86 -28.66
C VAL A 563 4.37 33.76 -28.77
N THR A 564 3.55 33.80 -27.72
CA THR A 564 2.39 34.67 -27.60
C THR A 564 2.80 36.05 -27.10
N GLN A 565 2.05 37.09 -27.51
CA GLN A 565 2.34 38.47 -27.12
C GLN A 565 2.17 38.71 -25.60
N GLU A 566 1.23 37.99 -24.98
CA GLU A 566 0.98 38.01 -23.53
C GLU A 566 2.19 37.49 -22.75
N ILE A 567 2.67 36.29 -23.08
CA ILE A 567 3.82 35.68 -22.41
C ILE A 567 5.12 36.44 -22.72
N LYS A 568 5.23 37.07 -23.90
CA LYS A 568 6.36 37.96 -24.19
C LYS A 568 6.42 39.14 -23.20
N GLN A 569 5.29 39.81 -22.95
CA GLN A 569 5.22 40.90 -21.96
C GLN A 569 5.49 40.40 -20.54
N PHE A 570 5.00 39.20 -20.23
CA PHE A 570 5.26 38.52 -18.97
C PHE A 570 6.78 38.27 -18.76
N ILE A 571 7.48 37.82 -19.80
CA ILE A 571 8.93 37.62 -19.81
C ILE A 571 9.69 38.93 -19.63
N GLU A 572 9.31 40.00 -20.34
CA GLU A 572 9.95 41.32 -20.21
C GLU A 572 9.88 41.83 -18.75
N ALA A 573 8.74 41.63 -18.09
CA ALA A 573 8.56 41.99 -16.69
C ALA A 573 9.39 41.12 -15.73
N ILE A 574 9.55 39.82 -16.01
CA ILE A 574 10.43 38.92 -15.24
C ILE A 574 11.90 39.29 -15.46
N GLN A 575 12.32 39.50 -16.71
CA GLN A 575 13.68 39.86 -17.07
C GLN A 575 14.11 41.14 -16.34
N SER A 576 13.23 42.15 -16.29
CA SER A 576 13.50 43.38 -15.54
C SER A 576 13.72 43.13 -14.04
N ARG A 577 13.03 42.14 -13.43
CA ARG A 577 13.19 41.79 -12.01
C ARG A 577 14.46 41.00 -11.76
N LEU A 578 14.74 40.02 -12.63
CA LEU A 578 15.95 39.22 -12.56
C LEU A 578 17.21 40.11 -12.69
N GLY A 579 17.20 41.06 -13.63
CA GLY A 579 18.31 42.00 -13.83
C GLY A 579 18.57 42.98 -12.67
N CYS A 580 17.67 43.07 -11.67
CA CYS A 580 17.94 43.83 -10.45
C CYS A 580 18.85 43.08 -9.46
N VAL A 581 18.98 41.76 -9.60
CA VAL A 581 19.72 40.88 -8.68
C VAL A 581 20.85 40.14 -9.41
N TRP A 582 20.67 39.84 -10.70
CA TRP A 582 21.58 39.05 -11.50
C TRP A 582 22.47 39.93 -12.37
N ASP A 583 23.79 39.84 -12.17
CA ASP A 583 24.78 40.66 -12.89
C ASP A 583 25.23 40.04 -14.23
N GLY A 584 24.98 38.74 -14.44
CA GLY A 584 25.36 37.97 -15.62
C GLY A 584 24.38 38.10 -16.79
N GLU A 585 24.61 37.30 -17.84
CA GLU A 585 23.77 37.33 -19.05
C GLU A 585 22.39 36.67 -18.80
N ILE A 586 21.32 37.31 -19.27
CA ILE A 586 19.97 36.72 -19.33
C ILE A 586 19.62 36.53 -20.81
N MET A 587 19.75 35.30 -21.29
CA MET A 587 19.44 34.90 -22.66
C MET A 587 17.96 34.57 -22.81
N LEU A 588 17.33 35.10 -23.86
CA LEU A 588 15.93 34.82 -24.18
C LEU A 588 15.82 34.03 -25.49
N ILE A 589 15.04 32.96 -25.48
CA ILE A 589 14.64 32.24 -26.70
C ILE A 589 13.12 32.05 -26.70
N ARG A 590 12.52 31.99 -27.89
CA ARG A 590 11.05 32.01 -28.01
C ARG A 590 10.43 30.63 -27.80
N SER A 591 11.13 29.57 -28.20
CA SER A 591 10.58 28.22 -28.22
C SER A 591 11.66 27.16 -28.03
N LEU A 592 11.24 25.92 -27.72
CA LEU A 592 12.15 24.78 -27.63
C LEU A 592 12.87 24.50 -28.96
N THR A 593 12.28 24.83 -30.11
CA THR A 593 12.93 24.63 -31.41
C THR A 593 14.13 25.56 -31.63
N ASP A 594 14.19 26.68 -30.91
CA ASP A 594 15.28 27.66 -31.00
C ASP A 594 16.53 27.24 -30.19
N LEU A 595 16.47 26.11 -29.47
CA LEU A 595 17.60 25.53 -28.75
C LEU A 595 18.62 24.84 -29.67
N LYS A 596 18.21 24.48 -30.89
CA LYS A 596 19.03 23.74 -31.85
C LYS A 596 20.43 24.38 -31.94
N SER A 597 21.47 23.56 -31.80
CA SER A 597 22.91 23.93 -31.91
C SER A 597 23.52 24.78 -30.78
N ARG A 598 22.80 25.05 -29.69
CA ARG A 598 23.35 25.75 -28.52
C ARG A 598 23.98 24.81 -27.50
N ASP A 599 25.16 25.17 -27.02
CA ASP A 599 25.78 24.52 -25.88
C ASP A 599 25.12 25.02 -24.57
N LEU A 600 24.52 24.09 -23.82
CA LEU A 600 23.86 24.39 -22.55
C LEU A 600 24.78 24.16 -21.34
N ASP A 601 26.01 23.68 -21.54
CA ASP A 601 26.96 23.40 -20.45
C ASP A 601 27.37 24.68 -19.70
N GLN A 602 27.29 25.84 -20.38
CA GLN A 602 27.56 27.17 -19.82
C GLN A 602 26.31 27.84 -19.21
N VAL A 603 25.13 27.22 -19.33
CA VAL A 603 23.86 27.76 -18.80
C VAL A 603 23.71 27.32 -17.35
N GLU A 604 23.60 28.31 -16.48
CA GLU A 604 23.51 28.12 -15.04
C GLU A 604 22.17 27.50 -14.62
N ALA A 605 21.08 28.07 -15.12
CA ALA A 605 19.72 27.62 -14.85
C ALA A 605 18.78 28.07 -15.97
N VAL A 606 17.71 27.31 -16.16
CA VAL A 606 16.68 27.58 -17.17
C VAL A 606 15.33 27.87 -16.53
N LEU A 607 14.69 28.94 -16.96
CA LEU A 607 13.28 29.23 -16.70
C LEU A 607 12.47 28.89 -17.95
N SER A 608 11.70 27.81 -17.88
CA SER A 608 10.81 27.38 -18.97
C SER A 608 9.39 27.90 -18.72
N LEU A 609 8.92 28.78 -19.61
CA LEU A 609 7.56 29.33 -19.64
C LEU A 609 6.77 28.81 -20.83
N THR A 610 7.27 27.76 -21.48
CA THR A 610 6.71 27.22 -22.73
C THR A 610 5.28 26.74 -22.57
N GLU A 611 4.95 26.11 -21.43
CA GLU A 611 3.59 25.62 -21.15
C GLU A 611 2.55 26.76 -21.00
N LEU A 612 3.00 28.00 -20.78
CA LEU A 612 2.12 29.17 -20.73
C LEU A 612 1.76 29.67 -22.13
N ASP A 613 2.62 29.44 -23.13
CA ASP A 613 2.30 29.73 -24.53
C ASP A 613 1.37 28.66 -25.12
N GLN A 614 1.79 27.40 -25.02
CA GLN A 614 1.06 26.23 -25.49
C GLN A 614 1.63 24.98 -24.81
N SER A 615 0.77 24.00 -24.49
CA SER A 615 1.29 22.81 -23.83
C SER A 615 2.27 22.02 -24.71
N VAL A 616 3.41 21.65 -24.12
CA VAL A 616 4.53 21.02 -24.87
C VAL A 616 4.15 19.64 -25.38
N LEU A 617 3.46 18.83 -24.57
CA LEU A 617 3.01 17.50 -24.99
C LEU A 617 1.82 17.53 -25.94
N GLU A 618 0.96 18.56 -25.84
CA GLU A 618 -0.19 18.74 -26.74
C GLU A 618 0.24 19.06 -28.17
N SER A 619 1.29 19.89 -28.32
CA SER A 619 1.80 20.38 -29.60
C SER A 619 3.08 19.69 -30.07
N LEU A 620 3.37 18.50 -29.54
CA LEU A 620 4.68 17.86 -29.69
C LEU A 620 4.96 17.42 -31.15
N SER A 621 5.93 18.09 -31.76
CA SER A 621 6.58 17.71 -33.02
C SER A 621 7.96 17.09 -32.79
N ARG A 622 8.56 16.51 -33.84
CA ARG A 622 9.96 16.02 -33.79
C ARG A 622 10.95 17.12 -33.40
N ASP A 623 10.74 18.33 -33.90
CA ASP A 623 11.64 19.47 -33.63
C ASP A 623 11.51 19.97 -32.19
N THR A 624 10.29 20.07 -31.67
CA THR A 624 10.06 20.45 -30.27
C THR A 624 10.54 19.36 -29.32
N PHE A 625 10.42 18.08 -29.69
CA PHE A 625 10.97 16.95 -28.94
C PHE A 625 12.50 17.01 -28.87
N GLN A 626 13.18 17.31 -29.98
CA GLN A 626 14.63 17.52 -29.97
C GLN A 626 15.04 18.65 -29.02
N GLY A 627 14.30 19.77 -29.02
CA GLY A 627 14.52 20.87 -28.09
C GLY A 627 14.29 20.47 -26.62
N LEU A 628 13.20 19.75 -26.33
CA LEU A 628 12.92 19.20 -25.00
C LEU A 628 14.04 18.25 -24.54
N HIS A 629 14.48 17.37 -25.44
CA HIS A 629 15.55 16.42 -25.20
C HIS A 629 16.88 17.12 -24.90
N GLN A 630 17.23 18.15 -25.68
CA GLN A 630 18.43 18.95 -25.46
C GLN A 630 18.37 19.71 -24.13
N LEU A 631 17.22 20.32 -23.81
CA LEU A 631 17.01 21.06 -22.56
C LEU A 631 17.19 20.16 -21.33
N LEU A 632 16.43 19.06 -21.27
CA LEU A 632 16.41 18.22 -20.08
C LEU A 632 17.70 17.40 -19.91
N ASN A 633 18.39 17.03 -20.99
CA ASN A 633 19.70 16.39 -20.91
C ASN A 633 20.83 17.37 -20.59
N GLY A 634 20.84 18.56 -21.20
CA GLY A 634 21.92 19.54 -21.07
C GLY A 634 21.87 20.39 -19.80
N SER A 635 20.68 20.69 -19.27
CA SER A 635 20.55 21.60 -18.12
C SER A 635 20.59 20.88 -16.77
N LYS A 636 21.28 21.48 -15.79
CA LYS A 636 21.33 20.98 -14.40
C LYS A 636 20.18 21.49 -13.55
N THR A 637 19.78 22.74 -13.72
CA THR A 637 18.73 23.40 -12.93
C THR A 637 17.66 23.95 -13.86
N VAL A 638 16.41 23.52 -13.68
CA VAL A 638 15.28 23.99 -14.49
C VAL A 638 14.09 24.30 -13.59
N LEU A 639 13.56 25.53 -13.70
CA LEU A 639 12.23 25.87 -13.21
C LEU A 639 11.24 25.78 -14.37
N TRP A 640 10.31 24.84 -14.28
CA TRP A 640 9.27 24.61 -15.28
C TRP A 640 7.95 25.21 -14.80
N VAL A 641 7.43 26.23 -15.47
CA VAL A 641 6.19 26.89 -15.07
C VAL A 641 5.02 26.32 -15.87
N THR A 642 4.00 25.88 -15.15
CA THR A 642 2.73 25.35 -15.69
C THR A 642 1.57 26.25 -15.24
N TYR A 643 0.41 26.09 -15.85
CA TYR A 643 -0.78 26.89 -15.55
C TYR A 643 -2.05 26.02 -15.58
N SER A 644 -2.73 25.95 -14.44
CA SER A 644 -3.92 25.12 -14.28
C SER A 644 -5.07 25.93 -13.66
N ALA A 645 -5.58 26.92 -14.39
CA ALA A 645 -6.82 27.62 -14.00
C ALA A 645 -8.07 26.75 -14.23
N GLU A 646 -9.26 27.38 -14.25
CA GLU A 646 -10.60 26.77 -14.32
C GLU A 646 -10.77 25.65 -15.37
N ASN A 647 -9.89 25.59 -16.38
CA ASN A 647 -9.75 24.47 -17.32
C ASN A 647 -8.38 23.77 -17.16
N LEU A 648 -8.28 22.82 -16.24
CA LEU A 648 -7.13 21.92 -16.10
C LEU A 648 -6.71 21.38 -17.48
N ASN A 649 -5.47 21.63 -17.92
CA ASN A 649 -4.90 21.04 -19.14
C ASN A 649 -4.20 19.70 -18.78
N PRO A 650 -4.73 18.55 -19.19
CA PRO A 650 -4.14 17.25 -18.85
C PRO A 650 -2.73 17.04 -19.44
N HIS A 651 -2.39 17.69 -20.56
CA HIS A 651 -1.07 17.59 -21.18
C HIS A 651 0.04 18.14 -20.27
N GLN A 652 -0.23 19.22 -19.52
CA GLN A 652 0.72 19.74 -18.54
C GLN A 652 0.94 18.76 -17.37
N SER A 653 -0.12 18.04 -16.96
CA SER A 653 0.05 16.93 -15.99
C SER A 653 0.94 15.83 -16.59
N GLY A 654 0.80 15.52 -17.88
CA GLY A 654 1.73 14.64 -18.58
C GLY A 654 3.18 15.13 -18.52
N THR A 655 3.43 16.43 -18.73
CA THR A 655 4.79 17.00 -18.61
C THR A 655 5.35 16.82 -17.21
N ILE A 656 4.54 17.00 -16.16
CA ILE A 656 4.97 16.75 -14.77
C ILE A 656 5.41 15.30 -14.58
N GLY A 657 4.67 14.34 -15.15
CA GLY A 657 5.04 12.91 -15.10
C GLY A 657 6.38 12.64 -15.79
N LEU A 658 6.61 13.25 -16.96
CA LEU A 658 7.88 13.17 -17.68
C LEU A 658 9.04 13.73 -16.85
N VAL A 659 8.87 14.93 -16.29
CA VAL A 659 9.90 15.62 -15.49
C VAL A 659 10.28 14.82 -14.25
N ARG A 660 9.31 14.19 -13.57
CA ARG A 660 9.57 13.29 -12.43
C ARG A 660 10.48 12.13 -12.80
N ALA A 661 10.20 11.44 -13.90
CA ALA A 661 11.03 10.34 -14.37
C ALA A 661 12.46 10.79 -14.71
N VAL A 662 12.60 11.91 -15.41
CA VAL A 662 13.93 12.47 -15.74
C VAL A 662 14.72 12.87 -14.50
N GLN A 663 14.06 13.45 -13.48
CA GLN A 663 14.66 13.78 -12.19
C GLN A 663 15.11 12.52 -11.42
N ALA A 664 14.35 11.43 -11.50
CA ALA A 664 14.69 10.16 -10.88
C ALA A 664 15.85 9.44 -11.59
N GLU A 665 15.92 9.54 -12.92
CA GLU A 665 17.06 9.04 -13.73
C GLU A 665 18.36 9.78 -13.43
N ASN A 666 18.27 11.10 -13.15
CA ASN A 666 19.42 11.97 -12.96
C ASN A 666 19.31 12.75 -11.62
N PRO A 667 19.65 12.12 -10.47
CA PRO A 667 19.50 12.74 -9.15
C PRO A 667 20.30 14.04 -8.94
N ASP A 668 21.34 14.26 -9.73
CA ASP A 668 22.17 15.47 -9.67
C ASP A 668 21.50 16.68 -10.34
N LYS A 669 20.48 16.45 -11.18
CA LYS A 669 19.64 17.52 -11.72
C LYS A 669 18.70 18.04 -10.65
N VAL A 670 18.27 19.28 -10.80
CA VAL A 670 17.26 19.92 -9.98
C VAL A 670 16.18 20.48 -10.90
N LEU A 671 15.14 19.67 -11.09
CA LEU A 671 13.96 20.02 -11.88
C LEU A 671 12.84 20.38 -10.90
N GLN A 672 12.39 21.63 -10.94
CA GLN A 672 11.28 22.11 -10.12
C GLN A 672 10.12 22.51 -11.02
N VAL A 673 8.90 22.08 -10.69
CA VAL A 673 7.68 22.53 -11.34
C VAL A 673 6.98 23.56 -10.46
N LEU A 674 6.56 24.68 -11.05
CA LEU A 674 5.69 25.68 -10.44
C LEU A 674 4.38 25.78 -11.24
N ASN A 675 3.28 25.32 -10.66
CA ASN A 675 1.95 25.42 -11.24
C ASN A 675 1.22 26.68 -10.76
N LEU A 676 0.86 27.57 -11.69
CA LEU A 676 0.17 28.82 -11.40
C LEU A 676 -1.34 28.66 -11.43
N ASP A 677 -2.04 29.38 -10.55
CA ASP A 677 -3.50 29.55 -10.58
C ASP A 677 -3.95 30.73 -11.46
N GLN A 678 -3.09 31.75 -11.61
CA GLN A 678 -3.27 32.89 -12.51
C GLN A 678 -1.93 33.32 -13.12
N ILE A 679 -1.97 33.76 -14.38
CA ILE A 679 -0.78 34.30 -15.06
C ILE A 679 -0.58 35.76 -14.64
N ASP A 680 -1.62 36.58 -14.77
CA ASP A 680 -1.57 37.99 -14.40
C ASP A 680 -1.21 38.19 -12.91
N GLY A 681 -0.21 39.06 -12.66
CA GLY A 681 0.27 39.37 -11.32
C GLY A 681 1.24 38.34 -10.72
N SER A 682 1.56 37.24 -11.43
CA SER A 682 2.47 36.20 -10.93
C SER A 682 3.96 36.43 -11.26
N GLN A 683 4.30 37.50 -12.00
CA GLN A 683 5.67 37.78 -12.47
C GLN A 683 6.70 37.82 -11.34
N THR A 684 6.36 38.48 -10.23
CA THR A 684 7.23 38.59 -9.06
C THR A 684 7.43 37.22 -8.41
N LEU A 685 6.36 36.44 -8.26
CA LEU A 685 6.43 35.10 -7.69
C LEU A 685 7.31 34.17 -8.53
N VAL A 686 7.16 34.20 -9.86
CA VAL A 686 7.99 33.39 -10.78
C VAL A 686 9.46 33.80 -10.70
N ALA A 687 9.76 35.10 -10.75
CA ALA A 687 11.14 35.61 -10.65
C ALA A 687 11.80 35.23 -9.30
N GLU A 688 11.08 35.39 -8.18
CA GLU A 688 11.57 34.98 -6.87
C GLU A 688 11.75 33.47 -6.78
N SER A 689 10.82 32.67 -7.33
CA SER A 689 10.92 31.21 -7.30
C SER A 689 12.14 30.72 -8.08
N PHE A 690 12.44 31.36 -9.22
CA PHE A 690 13.62 31.06 -10.03
C PHE A 690 14.92 31.39 -9.31
N LEU A 691 15.04 32.61 -8.74
CA LEU A 691 16.22 33.01 -7.97
C LEU A 691 16.42 32.16 -6.72
N ARG A 692 15.33 31.81 -6.03
CA ARG A 692 15.32 30.92 -4.86
C ARG A 692 15.82 29.52 -5.21
N LEU A 693 15.40 28.98 -6.36
CA LEU A 693 15.87 27.69 -6.86
C LEU A 693 17.38 27.72 -7.12
N ILE A 694 17.87 28.73 -7.86
CA ILE A 694 19.29 28.91 -8.16
C ILE A 694 20.11 29.00 -6.87
N GLY A 695 19.68 29.86 -5.94
CA GLY A 695 20.36 30.02 -4.66
C GLY A 695 20.40 28.73 -3.86
N ALA A 696 19.29 28.01 -3.76
CA ALA A 696 19.24 26.77 -3.00
C ALA A 696 20.16 25.67 -3.58
N VAL A 697 20.32 25.63 -4.91
CA VAL A 697 21.27 24.71 -5.56
C VAL A 697 22.71 25.13 -5.29
N ARG A 698 23.04 26.42 -5.46
CA ARG A 698 24.39 26.96 -5.20
C ARG A 698 24.87 26.77 -3.77
N MET A 699 23.93 26.81 -2.82
CA MET A 699 24.21 26.71 -1.38
C MET A 699 24.07 25.27 -0.84
N ARG A 700 23.90 24.25 -1.70
CA ARG A 700 23.61 22.86 -1.29
C ARG A 700 24.78 22.20 -0.55
N ASP A 701 26.03 22.49 -0.96
CA ASP A 701 27.25 21.85 -0.42
C ASP A 701 27.90 22.63 0.73
N ASP A 702 27.26 23.69 1.21
CA ASP A 702 27.81 24.51 2.28
C ASP A 702 27.69 23.76 3.61
N SER A 703 28.76 23.73 4.42
CA SER A 703 28.81 23.01 5.72
C SER A 703 27.86 23.58 6.79
N SER A 704 27.05 24.57 6.41
CA SER A 704 26.03 25.22 7.23
C SER A 704 24.91 24.24 7.62
N ASN A 705 24.62 24.14 8.91
CA ASN A 705 23.49 23.40 9.46
C ASN A 705 22.18 24.19 9.24
N ARG A 706 21.68 24.19 7.98
CA ARG A 706 20.52 24.96 7.53
C ARG A 706 19.29 24.08 7.34
N LEU A 707 18.15 24.51 7.86
CA LEU A 707 16.84 23.90 7.61
C LEU A 707 16.21 24.54 6.35
N TRP A 708 16.51 23.98 5.19
CA TRP A 708 15.89 24.38 3.93
C TRP A 708 15.76 23.20 2.97
N THR A 709 14.61 23.12 2.30
CA THR A 709 14.31 22.09 1.30
C THR A 709 14.01 22.71 -0.05
N VAL A 710 14.48 22.05 -1.13
CA VAL A 710 14.11 22.39 -2.51
C VAL A 710 12.96 21.48 -2.92
N GLU A 711 11.75 22.01 -2.87
CA GLU A 711 10.54 21.27 -3.21
C GLU A 711 10.50 20.98 -4.72
N PRO A 712 10.33 19.72 -5.16
CA PRO A 712 10.32 19.39 -6.60
C PRO A 712 9.07 19.93 -7.31
N GLU A 713 7.98 20.10 -6.58
CA GLU A 713 6.69 20.54 -7.12
C GLU A 713 6.04 21.57 -6.21
N LEU A 714 5.60 22.67 -6.82
CA LEU A 714 4.91 23.78 -6.18
C LEU A 714 3.61 24.05 -6.95
N SER A 715 2.55 24.41 -6.25
CA SER A 715 1.34 24.95 -6.87
C SER A 715 0.93 26.23 -6.16
N VAL A 716 0.41 27.19 -6.89
CA VAL A 716 -0.17 28.42 -6.34
C VAL A 716 -1.67 28.22 -6.20
N GLN A 717 -2.24 28.66 -5.08
CA GLN A 717 -3.69 28.79 -4.94
C GLN A 717 -4.01 30.01 -4.09
N ARG A 718 -4.79 30.95 -4.66
CA ARG A 718 -5.15 32.22 -4.03
C ARG A 718 -3.92 32.99 -3.56
N GLY A 719 -2.87 33.00 -4.38
CA GLY A 719 -1.60 33.69 -4.11
C GLY A 719 -0.70 33.06 -3.04
N LYS A 720 -1.01 31.85 -2.56
CA LYS A 720 -0.16 31.09 -1.63
C LYS A 720 0.48 29.90 -2.34
N LEU A 721 1.75 29.59 -2.05
CA LEU A 721 2.33 28.34 -2.51
C LEU A 721 1.80 27.19 -1.66
N LEU A 722 1.62 26.05 -2.32
CA LEU A 722 1.27 24.77 -1.75
C LEU A 722 2.34 23.77 -2.15
N ILE A 723 2.60 22.84 -1.23
CA ILE A 723 3.54 21.75 -1.41
C ILE A 723 2.80 20.40 -1.26
N PRO A 724 3.10 19.41 -2.12
CA PRO A 724 2.48 18.10 -2.05
C PRO A 724 3.27 17.16 -1.14
N ARG A 725 2.58 16.27 -0.43
CA ARG A 725 3.15 15.07 0.19
C ARG A 725 2.28 13.86 -0.11
N VAL A 726 2.89 12.72 -0.35
CA VAL A 726 2.21 11.43 -0.44
C VAL A 726 2.28 10.75 0.92
N LEU A 727 1.13 10.42 1.48
CA LEU A 727 0.97 9.83 2.81
C LEU A 727 0.10 8.58 2.74
N PHE A 728 0.25 7.65 3.67
CA PHE A 728 -0.68 6.52 3.80
C PHE A 728 -2.11 7.01 4.03
N ASP A 729 -3.06 6.40 3.33
CA ASP A 729 -4.46 6.73 3.48
C ASP A 729 -5.14 5.80 4.50
N LYS A 730 -5.04 6.20 5.77
CA LYS A 730 -5.61 5.45 6.90
C LYS A 730 -7.06 5.00 6.65
N LYS A 731 -7.92 5.85 6.10
CA LYS A 731 -9.34 5.54 5.89
C LYS A 731 -9.53 4.33 4.95
N ARG A 732 -8.74 4.23 3.88
CA ARG A 732 -8.79 3.14 2.89
C ARG A 732 -8.04 1.90 3.39
N ASN A 733 -6.91 2.10 4.06
CA ASN A 733 -6.16 1.01 4.69
C ASN A 733 -6.98 0.33 5.80
N ASP A 734 -7.69 1.09 6.64
CA ASP A 734 -8.58 0.55 7.67
C ASP A 734 -9.68 -0.32 7.02
N ARG A 735 -10.30 0.14 5.92
CA ARG A 735 -11.31 -0.64 5.17
C ARG A 735 -10.73 -1.92 4.58
N LEU A 736 -9.53 -1.86 4.01
CA LEU A 736 -8.83 -3.05 3.50
C LEU A 736 -8.56 -4.05 4.63
N ASN A 737 -8.06 -3.57 5.77
CA ASN A 737 -7.67 -4.40 6.90
C ASN A 737 -8.84 -4.96 7.70
N CYS A 738 -10.08 -4.49 7.44
CA CYS A 738 -11.31 -5.16 7.90
C CYS A 738 -11.41 -6.60 7.37
N SER A 739 -10.77 -6.92 6.24
CA SER A 739 -10.66 -8.31 5.78
C SER A 739 -9.86 -9.17 6.77
N ARG A 740 -8.83 -8.62 7.42
CA ARG A 740 -7.86 -9.37 8.25
C ARG A 740 -8.23 -9.42 9.73
N ARG A 741 -8.83 -8.35 10.25
CA ARG A 741 -9.16 -8.18 11.67
C ARG A 741 -10.34 -7.23 11.85
N ARG A 742 -10.89 -7.18 13.07
CA ARG A 742 -11.78 -6.08 13.46
C ARG A 742 -10.98 -4.79 13.54
N VAL A 743 -11.42 -3.78 12.80
CA VAL A 743 -10.85 -2.44 12.79
C VAL A 743 -11.89 -1.48 13.33
N GLU A 744 -11.58 -0.79 14.42
CA GLU A 744 -12.42 0.25 14.99
C GLU A 744 -11.88 1.62 14.56
N ALA A 745 -12.75 2.47 14.02
CA ALA A 745 -12.46 3.88 13.86
C ALA A 745 -12.64 4.53 15.23
N SER A 746 -11.55 4.60 15.99
CA SER A 746 -11.48 5.35 17.24
C SER A 746 -10.80 6.69 17.02
N ASP A 747 -11.36 7.74 17.61
CA ASP A 747 -10.59 8.95 17.89
C ASP A 747 -9.48 8.54 18.88
N PRO A 748 -8.20 8.78 18.57
CA PRO A 748 -7.08 8.43 19.45
C PRO A 748 -7.19 9.08 20.84
N PHE A 749 -8.04 10.10 21.00
CA PHE A 749 -8.27 10.80 22.26
C PHE A 749 -9.57 10.38 22.97
N GLU A 750 -10.29 9.36 22.49
CA GLU A 750 -11.52 8.84 23.09
C GLU A 750 -11.30 7.47 23.76
N LYS A 751 -11.78 7.30 25.00
CA LYS A 751 -11.68 6.03 25.76
C LYS A 751 -12.81 5.03 25.45
N GLN A 752 -13.80 5.40 24.63
CA GLN A 752 -14.90 4.52 24.24
C GLN A 752 -14.51 3.68 23.01
N SER A 753 -15.06 2.47 22.89
CA SER A 753 -14.89 1.63 21.68
C SER A 753 -15.29 2.39 20.43
N GLY A 754 -14.43 2.37 19.42
CA GLY A 754 -14.63 3.09 18.17
C GLY A 754 -15.77 2.50 17.34
N THR A 755 -16.22 3.22 16.31
CA THR A 755 -17.20 2.66 15.37
C THR A 755 -16.51 1.63 14.49
N LEU A 756 -17.05 0.41 14.42
CA LEU A 756 -16.49 -0.65 13.57
C LEU A 756 -16.46 -0.19 12.10
N VAL A 757 -15.28 -0.16 11.52
CA VAL A 757 -15.07 0.17 10.10
C VAL A 757 -15.70 -0.93 9.26
N ARG A 758 -16.45 -0.56 8.23
CA ARG A 758 -17.10 -1.51 7.32
C ARG A 758 -16.27 -1.69 6.05
N PRO A 759 -16.07 -2.94 5.58
CA PRO A 759 -15.50 -3.17 4.26
C PRO A 759 -16.45 -2.66 3.17
N ILE A 760 -15.93 -2.49 1.96
CA ILE A 760 -16.78 -2.21 0.81
C ILE A 760 -17.47 -3.50 0.41
N ASP A 761 -18.80 -3.49 0.45
CA ASP A 761 -19.60 -4.56 -0.14
C ASP A 761 -19.68 -4.32 -1.64
N PRO A 762 -19.14 -5.22 -2.48
CA PRO A 762 -19.27 -5.10 -3.93
C PRO A 762 -20.69 -5.38 -4.42
N SER A 763 -21.56 -5.98 -3.60
CA SER A 763 -22.95 -6.25 -3.94
C SER A 763 -23.68 -4.92 -4.22
N GLY A 764 -24.21 -4.79 -5.45
CA GLY A 764 -24.87 -3.56 -5.89
C GLY A 764 -23.96 -2.46 -6.46
N LEU A 765 -22.63 -2.68 -6.55
CA LEU A 765 -21.76 -1.78 -7.34
C LEU A 765 -22.09 -1.82 -8.84
N PHE A 766 -22.61 -2.95 -9.32
CA PHE A 766 -22.94 -3.17 -10.72
C PHE A 766 -24.43 -3.47 -10.87
N SER A 767 -25.10 -2.68 -11.70
CA SER A 767 -26.47 -2.93 -12.14
C SER A 767 -26.49 -4.08 -13.15
N PRO A 768 -27.43 -5.04 -13.03
CA PRO A 768 -27.64 -6.05 -14.05
C PRO A 768 -28.18 -5.44 -15.36
N ASP A 769 -28.75 -4.23 -15.32
CA ASP A 769 -29.37 -3.54 -16.47
C ASP A 769 -28.47 -2.47 -17.10
N LYS A 770 -27.15 -2.54 -16.85
CA LYS A 770 -26.15 -1.66 -17.46
C LYS A 770 -25.01 -2.47 -18.08
N THR A 771 -24.34 -1.86 -19.06
CA THR A 771 -23.20 -2.44 -19.78
C THR A 771 -21.88 -1.83 -19.33
N TYR A 772 -20.90 -2.68 -19.02
CA TYR A 772 -19.56 -2.27 -18.55
C TYR A 772 -18.51 -2.52 -19.63
N VAL A 773 -17.82 -1.46 -20.04
CA VAL A 773 -16.87 -1.47 -21.16
C VAL A 773 -15.43 -1.46 -20.65
N LEU A 774 -14.68 -2.52 -20.93
CA LEU A 774 -13.30 -2.73 -20.52
C LEU A 774 -12.36 -2.57 -21.73
N ILE A 775 -11.67 -1.44 -21.82
CA ILE A 775 -10.79 -1.08 -22.94
C ILE A 775 -9.35 -1.53 -22.65
N GLY A 776 -8.73 -2.21 -23.61
CA GLY A 776 -7.36 -2.74 -23.47
C GLY A 776 -7.22 -3.92 -22.50
N LEU A 777 -8.33 -4.42 -21.95
CA LEU A 777 -8.38 -5.40 -20.88
C LEU A 777 -8.79 -6.79 -21.39
N SER A 778 -8.32 -7.20 -22.58
CA SER A 778 -8.58 -8.56 -23.10
C SER A 778 -7.71 -9.66 -22.47
N GLY A 779 -6.73 -9.28 -21.65
CA GLY A 779 -5.81 -10.21 -20.98
C GLY A 779 -6.31 -10.71 -19.62
N GLN A 780 -5.39 -11.31 -18.87
CA GLN A 780 -5.63 -11.94 -17.57
C GLN A 780 -6.27 -11.00 -16.53
N ILE A 781 -5.84 -9.73 -16.48
CA ILE A 781 -6.42 -8.71 -15.58
C ILE A 781 -7.90 -8.49 -15.90
N GLY A 782 -8.25 -8.28 -17.16
CA GLY A 782 -9.64 -8.06 -17.53
C GLY A 782 -10.53 -9.29 -17.39
N GLN A 783 -9.98 -10.50 -17.54
CA GLN A 783 -10.69 -11.73 -17.17
C GLN A 783 -11.02 -11.76 -15.67
N SER A 784 -10.07 -11.36 -14.81
CA SER A 784 -10.29 -11.26 -13.36
C SER A 784 -11.38 -10.23 -13.04
N ILE A 785 -11.29 -9.04 -13.64
CA ILE A 785 -12.28 -7.96 -13.46
C ILE A 785 -13.66 -8.39 -13.96
N THR A 786 -13.74 -9.09 -15.09
CA THR A 786 -15.03 -9.55 -15.65
C THR A 786 -15.69 -10.57 -14.72
N ARG A 787 -14.94 -11.53 -14.18
CA ARG A 787 -15.47 -12.47 -13.18
C ARG A 787 -15.97 -11.75 -11.94
N TRP A 788 -15.23 -10.74 -11.47
CA TRP A 788 -15.62 -9.93 -10.32
C TRP A 788 -16.90 -9.12 -10.59
N ILE A 789 -17.03 -8.48 -11.74
CA ILE A 789 -18.25 -7.76 -12.15
C ILE A 789 -19.45 -8.72 -12.16
N VAL A 790 -19.31 -9.91 -12.76
CA VAL A 790 -20.38 -10.92 -12.83
C VAL A 790 -20.78 -11.43 -11.45
N GLY A 791 -19.79 -11.78 -10.63
CA GLY A 791 -19.99 -12.21 -9.24
C GLY A 791 -20.63 -11.14 -8.36
N SER A 792 -20.44 -9.86 -8.69
CA SER A 792 -20.99 -8.71 -7.97
C SER A 792 -22.33 -8.20 -8.51
N GLY A 793 -22.94 -8.90 -9.49
CA GLY A 793 -24.28 -8.63 -10.00
C GLY A 793 -24.36 -8.04 -11.42
N GLY A 794 -23.24 -7.62 -12.01
CA GLY A 794 -23.20 -7.15 -13.39
C GLY A 794 -23.52 -8.28 -14.38
N ARG A 795 -24.20 -7.96 -15.48
CA ARG A 795 -24.60 -8.98 -16.48
C ARG A 795 -24.13 -8.69 -17.90
N HIS A 796 -23.84 -7.44 -18.25
CA HIS A 796 -23.43 -7.07 -19.60
C HIS A 796 -22.03 -6.48 -19.58
N ILE A 797 -21.07 -7.15 -20.24
CA ILE A 797 -19.67 -6.74 -20.27
C ILE A 797 -19.19 -6.73 -21.72
N VAL A 798 -18.51 -5.66 -22.10
CA VAL A 798 -17.87 -5.53 -23.41
C VAL A 798 -16.38 -5.31 -23.21
N ILE A 799 -15.57 -6.20 -23.78
CA ILE A 799 -14.11 -6.11 -23.69
C ILE A 799 -13.57 -5.77 -25.07
N THR A 800 -12.65 -4.81 -25.13
CA THR A 800 -12.00 -4.46 -26.39
C THR A 800 -10.49 -4.40 -26.27
N SER A 801 -9.83 -4.75 -27.36
CA SER A 801 -8.42 -4.45 -27.60
C SER A 801 -8.16 -4.48 -29.11
N ARG A 802 -6.94 -4.15 -29.56
CA ARG A 802 -6.60 -4.20 -30.99
C ARG A 802 -6.66 -5.63 -31.54
N ASN A 803 -6.12 -6.58 -30.78
CA ASN A 803 -6.03 -7.99 -31.13
C ASN A 803 -6.52 -8.86 -29.97
N PRO A 804 -7.83 -8.85 -29.67
CA PRO A 804 -8.35 -9.61 -28.54
C PRO A 804 -8.41 -11.10 -28.90
N ASP A 805 -8.13 -11.95 -27.91
CA ASP A 805 -8.55 -13.33 -28.00
C ASP A 805 -10.08 -13.39 -27.89
N LYS A 806 -10.73 -13.85 -28.96
CA LYS A 806 -12.19 -13.83 -29.10
C LYS A 806 -12.85 -15.11 -28.63
N ASP A 807 -12.06 -16.18 -28.44
CA ASP A 807 -12.56 -17.50 -28.16
C ASP A 807 -11.99 -18.01 -26.84
N GLY A 808 -12.85 -18.38 -25.89
CA GLY A 808 -12.36 -18.86 -24.61
C GLY A 808 -13.42 -19.62 -23.82
N LEU A 809 -13.02 -20.75 -23.23
CA LEU A 809 -13.88 -21.52 -22.32
C LEU A 809 -14.39 -20.68 -21.12
N TRP A 810 -13.67 -19.61 -20.76
CA TRP A 810 -14.03 -18.71 -19.66
C TRP A 810 -15.21 -17.78 -19.99
N ILE A 811 -15.47 -17.50 -21.27
CA ILE A 811 -16.66 -16.76 -21.68
C ILE A 811 -17.88 -17.65 -21.45
N LYS A 812 -17.80 -18.90 -21.92
CA LYS A 812 -18.86 -19.91 -21.72
C LYS A 812 -19.10 -20.22 -20.24
N GLU A 813 -18.06 -20.18 -19.41
CA GLU A 813 -18.17 -20.26 -17.93
C GLU A 813 -19.11 -19.17 -17.40
N LEU A 814 -18.95 -17.93 -17.85
CA LEU A 814 -19.74 -16.78 -17.39
C LEU A 814 -21.12 -16.69 -18.04
N GLU A 815 -21.27 -17.12 -19.29
CA GLU A 815 -22.58 -17.24 -19.95
C GLU A 815 -23.49 -18.21 -19.21
N LYS A 816 -22.95 -19.31 -18.67
CA LYS A 816 -23.69 -20.24 -17.80
C LYS A 816 -24.15 -19.59 -16.49
N GLN A 817 -23.49 -18.52 -16.05
CA GLN A 817 -23.89 -17.72 -14.88
C GLN A 817 -24.86 -16.58 -15.26
N GLY A 818 -25.32 -16.52 -16.51
CA GLY A 818 -26.26 -15.51 -17.00
C GLY A 818 -25.61 -14.21 -17.48
N ALA A 819 -24.29 -14.16 -17.65
CA ALA A 819 -23.60 -12.99 -18.17
C ALA A 819 -23.58 -12.99 -19.71
N ASN A 820 -23.71 -11.82 -20.31
CA ASN A 820 -23.47 -11.56 -21.73
C ASN A 820 -22.12 -10.83 -21.87
N VAL A 821 -21.09 -11.57 -22.27
CA VAL A 821 -19.72 -11.05 -22.43
C VAL A 821 -19.38 -10.99 -23.91
N VAL A 822 -19.18 -9.77 -24.43
CA VAL A 822 -18.85 -9.54 -25.85
C VAL A 822 -17.44 -9.01 -25.99
N ILE A 823 -16.64 -9.70 -26.80
CA ILE A 823 -15.27 -9.28 -27.12
C ILE A 823 -15.24 -8.69 -28.53
N LYS A 824 -14.75 -7.46 -28.66
CA LYS A 824 -14.64 -6.76 -29.96
C LYS A 824 -13.22 -6.25 -30.19
N ALA A 825 -12.76 -6.40 -31.44
CA ALA A 825 -11.54 -5.72 -31.87
C ALA A 825 -11.88 -4.24 -32.12
N ALA A 826 -11.24 -3.35 -31.40
CA ALA A 826 -11.39 -1.90 -31.56
C ALA A 826 -10.14 -1.19 -31.04
N ASP A 827 -9.68 -0.18 -31.77
CA ASP A 827 -8.54 0.64 -31.36
C ASP A 827 -9.04 1.89 -30.65
N VAL A 828 -8.76 2.01 -29.34
CA VAL A 828 -9.18 3.17 -28.53
C VAL A 828 -8.65 4.49 -29.07
N THR A 829 -7.53 4.46 -29.80
CA THR A 829 -6.91 5.66 -30.39
C THR A 829 -7.65 6.17 -31.62
N LYS A 830 -8.64 5.42 -32.12
CA LYS A 830 -9.47 5.80 -33.28
C LYS A 830 -10.87 6.16 -32.83
N ASN A 831 -11.23 7.44 -32.96
CA ASN A 831 -12.55 7.95 -32.58
C ASN A 831 -13.70 7.16 -33.24
N GLN A 832 -13.59 6.85 -34.54
CA GLN A 832 -14.63 6.12 -35.26
C GLN A 832 -14.83 4.69 -34.73
N ASP A 833 -13.78 4.00 -34.28
CA ASP A 833 -13.89 2.66 -33.70
C ASP A 833 -14.70 2.72 -32.40
N MET A 834 -14.45 3.72 -31.55
CA MET A 834 -15.17 3.91 -30.29
C MET A 834 -16.63 4.35 -30.51
N ILE A 835 -16.90 5.20 -31.52
CA ILE A 835 -18.28 5.55 -31.91
C ILE A 835 -19.03 4.31 -32.40
N ASN A 836 -18.41 3.49 -33.26
CA ASN A 836 -19.00 2.26 -33.77
C ASN A 836 -19.28 1.27 -32.64
N LEU A 837 -18.34 1.13 -31.69
CA LEU A 837 -18.51 0.32 -30.50
C LEU A 837 -19.69 0.79 -29.66
N ARG A 838 -19.75 2.09 -29.33
CA ARG A 838 -20.83 2.70 -28.56
C ARG A 838 -22.19 2.47 -29.22
N ASN A 839 -22.30 2.72 -30.52
CA ASN A 839 -23.54 2.51 -31.27
C ASN A 839 -23.96 1.04 -31.30
N HIS A 840 -23.00 0.12 -31.45
CA HIS A 840 -23.27 -1.31 -31.38
C HIS A 840 -23.86 -1.68 -30.01
N ILE A 841 -23.21 -1.25 -28.92
CA ILE A 841 -23.68 -1.52 -27.55
C ILE A 841 -25.11 -1.03 -27.37
N LEU A 842 -25.38 0.24 -27.70
CA LEU A 842 -26.73 0.83 -27.56
C LEU A 842 -27.80 0.13 -28.41
N SER A 843 -27.40 -0.57 -29.48
CA SER A 843 -28.32 -1.34 -30.33
C SER A 843 -28.54 -2.78 -29.88
N THR A 844 -27.64 -3.36 -29.06
CA THR A 844 -27.65 -4.79 -28.71
C THR A 844 -27.66 -5.12 -27.22
N MET A 845 -27.43 -4.13 -26.36
CA MET A 845 -27.27 -4.31 -24.91
C MET A 845 -27.92 -3.16 -24.14
N PRO A 846 -28.09 -3.28 -22.81
CA PRO A 846 -28.55 -2.17 -21.99
C PRO A 846 -27.61 -0.96 -21.99
N PRO A 847 -28.06 0.20 -21.47
CA PRO A 847 -27.28 1.44 -21.44
C PRO A 847 -25.89 1.26 -20.83
N ILE A 848 -24.92 2.04 -21.31
CA ILE A 848 -23.54 1.97 -20.80
C ILE A 848 -23.49 2.56 -19.40
N GLY A 849 -23.05 1.75 -18.43
CA GLY A 849 -22.92 2.11 -17.03
C GLY A 849 -21.48 2.35 -16.58
N GLY A 850 -20.48 1.89 -17.32
CA GLY A 850 -19.12 2.16 -16.91
C GLY A 850 -18.10 1.91 -18.00
N VAL A 851 -17.02 2.68 -17.96
CA VAL A 851 -15.91 2.59 -18.91
C VAL A 851 -14.61 2.53 -18.11
N ALA A 852 -13.78 1.51 -18.37
CA ALA A 852 -12.45 1.38 -17.79
C ALA A 852 -11.39 1.33 -18.90
N ASN A 853 -10.41 2.24 -18.87
CA ASN A 853 -9.27 2.19 -19.77
C ASN A 853 -8.05 1.55 -19.10
N GLY A 854 -7.71 0.34 -19.54
CA GLY A 854 -6.47 -0.35 -19.22
C GLY A 854 -5.56 -0.57 -20.43
N ALA A 855 -5.80 0.13 -21.56
CA ALA A 855 -4.92 0.05 -22.71
C ALA A 855 -3.54 0.59 -22.36
N MET A 856 -2.51 -0.18 -22.68
CA MET A 856 -1.14 0.19 -22.37
C MET A 856 -0.15 -0.32 -23.41
N LEU A 857 0.92 0.43 -23.56
CA LEU A 857 2.18 0.05 -24.17
C LEU A 857 3.29 0.52 -23.24
N GLN A 858 4.42 -0.18 -23.23
CA GLN A 858 5.60 0.19 -22.47
C GLN A 858 6.81 0.05 -23.37
N SER A 859 7.69 1.05 -23.34
CA SER A 859 9.00 1.04 -23.98
C SER A 859 9.95 1.68 -22.99
N ASN A 860 10.82 0.87 -22.37
CA ASN A 860 11.72 1.33 -21.32
C ASN A 860 13.08 1.70 -21.93
N CYS A 861 13.50 2.95 -21.79
CA CYS A 861 14.82 3.43 -22.17
C CYS A 861 15.16 4.69 -21.36
N PHE A 862 16.45 5.02 -21.24
CA PHE A 862 16.87 6.31 -20.70
C PHE A 862 16.22 7.45 -21.50
N PHE A 863 15.91 8.56 -20.83
CA PHE A 863 15.39 9.73 -21.52
C PHE A 863 16.35 10.22 -22.61
N SER A 864 17.67 10.07 -22.43
CA SER A 864 18.70 10.42 -23.41
C SER A 864 18.69 9.60 -24.70
N ASP A 865 18.10 8.40 -24.66
CA ASP A 865 18.00 7.49 -25.80
C ASP A 865 16.58 7.43 -26.38
N LEU A 866 15.61 8.06 -25.70
CA LEU A 866 14.21 8.06 -26.09
C LEU A 866 14.02 8.80 -27.41
N THR A 867 13.39 8.15 -28.39
CA THR A 867 13.03 8.81 -29.64
C THR A 867 11.64 9.42 -29.58
N TYR A 868 11.35 10.34 -30.51
CA TYR A 868 10.00 10.90 -30.68
C TYR A 868 8.97 9.80 -30.95
N ASP A 869 9.33 8.80 -31.76
CA ASP A 869 8.41 7.72 -32.14
C ASP A 869 8.12 6.79 -30.95
N ASP A 870 9.14 6.47 -30.13
CA ASP A 870 8.96 5.70 -28.89
C ASP A 870 8.04 6.41 -27.90
N LEU A 871 8.23 7.73 -27.73
CA LEU A 871 7.38 8.55 -26.87
C LEU A 871 5.93 8.54 -27.38
N GLN A 872 5.71 8.84 -28.66
CA GLN A 872 4.38 8.86 -29.25
C GLN A 872 3.68 7.51 -29.14
N GLU A 873 4.37 6.40 -29.43
CA GLU A 873 3.79 5.07 -29.34
C GLU A 873 3.23 4.75 -27.94
N VAL A 874 3.97 5.11 -26.89
CA VAL A 874 3.55 4.88 -25.49
C VAL A 874 2.45 5.82 -25.03
N LEU A 875 2.46 7.08 -25.48
CA LEU A 875 1.42 8.06 -25.12
C LEU A 875 0.04 7.67 -25.69
N ARG A 876 -0.02 7.29 -26.97
CA ARG A 876 -1.27 7.08 -27.74
C ARG A 876 -2.38 6.30 -27.00
N PRO A 877 -2.17 5.08 -26.48
CA PRO A 877 -3.26 4.32 -25.86
C PRO A 877 -3.85 4.95 -24.59
N LYS A 878 -3.06 5.75 -23.85
CA LYS A 878 -3.47 6.37 -22.58
C LYS A 878 -3.86 7.84 -22.73
N VAL A 879 -3.19 8.58 -23.59
CA VAL A 879 -3.47 9.99 -23.89
C VAL A 879 -4.64 10.09 -24.87
N ASP A 880 -4.39 9.80 -26.16
CA ASP A 880 -5.41 9.88 -27.21
C ASP A 880 -6.60 8.97 -26.89
N GLY A 881 -6.31 7.75 -26.43
CA GLY A 881 -7.35 6.80 -26.05
C GLY A 881 -8.28 7.34 -24.98
N SER A 882 -7.75 7.93 -23.91
CA SER A 882 -8.60 8.48 -22.83
C SER A 882 -9.33 9.75 -23.25
N LEU A 883 -8.75 10.57 -24.14
CA LEU A 883 -9.43 11.72 -24.75
C LEU A 883 -10.65 11.28 -25.57
N VAL A 884 -10.46 10.29 -26.45
CA VAL A 884 -11.56 9.71 -27.25
C VAL A 884 -12.65 9.16 -26.34
N LEU A 885 -12.29 8.39 -25.30
CA LEU A 885 -13.27 7.85 -24.36
C LEU A 885 -14.02 8.95 -23.61
N ASN A 886 -13.31 9.99 -23.16
CA ASN A 886 -13.90 11.11 -22.44
C ASN A 886 -14.92 11.86 -23.31
N GLU A 887 -14.66 12.01 -24.61
CA GLU A 887 -15.57 12.62 -25.57
C GLU A 887 -16.75 11.71 -25.93
N VAL A 888 -16.49 10.48 -26.40
CA VAL A 888 -17.49 9.52 -26.89
C VAL A 888 -18.50 9.16 -25.81
N PHE A 889 -18.04 8.99 -24.56
CA PHE A 889 -18.88 8.61 -23.43
C PHE A 889 -19.20 9.79 -22.50
N SER A 890 -19.16 11.04 -23.01
CA SER A 890 -19.49 12.24 -22.23
C SER A 890 -20.97 12.39 -21.91
N ARG A 891 -21.86 11.80 -22.74
CA ARG A 891 -23.32 11.93 -22.63
C ARG A 891 -24.01 10.73 -21.98
N ASP A 892 -23.26 9.69 -21.64
CA ASP A 892 -23.79 8.48 -21.02
C ASP A 892 -23.88 8.65 -19.49
N ASP A 893 -24.92 8.07 -18.88
CA ASP A 893 -25.10 8.05 -17.42
C ASP A 893 -24.22 6.97 -16.77
N LEU A 894 -22.93 7.29 -16.66
CA LEU A 894 -21.94 6.38 -16.12
C LEU A 894 -22.03 6.28 -14.59
N ASP A 895 -21.92 5.07 -14.07
CA ASP A 895 -21.59 4.74 -12.69
C ASP A 895 -20.11 5.01 -12.41
N PHE A 896 -19.24 4.73 -13.38
CA PHE A 896 -17.82 5.04 -13.29
C PHE A 896 -17.17 5.32 -14.65
N PHE A 897 -16.15 6.17 -14.63
CA PHE A 897 -15.18 6.33 -15.71
C PHE A 897 -13.80 6.17 -15.09
N LEU A 898 -13.11 5.07 -15.39
CA LEU A 898 -11.95 4.64 -14.62
C LEU A 898 -10.74 4.52 -15.52
N LEU A 899 -9.65 5.20 -15.17
CA LEU A 899 -8.39 5.13 -15.90
C LEU A 899 -7.35 4.37 -15.07
N LEU A 900 -6.77 3.30 -15.62
CA LEU A 900 -5.71 2.54 -14.98
C LEU A 900 -4.35 3.17 -15.28
N SER A 901 -3.88 3.98 -14.36
CA SER A 901 -2.54 4.56 -14.30
C SER A 901 -1.56 3.62 -13.58
N SER A 902 -0.37 4.12 -13.25
CA SER A 902 0.71 3.38 -12.59
C SER A 902 1.30 4.21 -11.46
N ILE A 903 1.73 3.56 -10.38
CA ILE A 903 2.51 4.20 -9.31
C ILE A 903 3.78 4.87 -9.84
N SER A 904 4.33 4.37 -10.95
CA SER A 904 5.50 4.93 -11.63
C SER A 904 5.34 6.44 -11.89
N ALA A 905 4.16 6.89 -12.32
CA ALA A 905 3.90 8.30 -12.61
C ALA A 905 3.87 9.22 -11.38
N VAL A 906 3.70 8.63 -10.19
CA VAL A 906 3.75 9.34 -8.91
C VAL A 906 5.19 9.45 -8.43
N VAL A 907 5.96 8.35 -8.51
CA VAL A 907 7.35 8.31 -8.02
C VAL A 907 8.37 8.88 -9.01
N GLY A 908 8.07 8.85 -10.31
CA GLY A 908 9.02 9.03 -11.40
C GLY A 908 9.92 7.80 -11.55
N GLN A 909 9.53 6.82 -12.34
CA GLN A 909 10.32 5.59 -12.49
C GLN A 909 11.44 5.81 -13.53
N PRO A 910 12.70 5.49 -13.19
CA PRO A 910 13.78 5.50 -14.16
C PRO A 910 13.46 4.64 -15.38
N PHE A 911 13.81 5.14 -16.56
CA PHE A 911 13.60 4.54 -17.88
C PHE A 911 12.15 4.58 -18.38
N GLN A 912 11.25 5.30 -17.71
CA GLN A 912 9.81 5.30 -18.00
C GLN A 912 9.23 6.70 -18.23
N ALA A 913 10.05 7.67 -18.67
CA ALA A 913 9.59 9.05 -18.88
C ALA A 913 8.36 9.18 -19.81
N ASN A 914 8.31 8.37 -20.87
CA ASN A 914 7.15 8.27 -21.77
C ASN A 914 5.89 7.69 -21.09
N TYR A 915 6.06 6.62 -20.31
CA TYR A 915 4.98 5.93 -19.61
C TYR A 915 4.43 6.78 -18.46
N ASP A 916 5.30 7.44 -17.70
CA ASP A 916 4.94 8.33 -16.61
C ASP A 916 4.22 9.58 -17.12
N ALA A 917 4.63 10.12 -18.27
CA ALA A 917 3.89 11.18 -18.96
C ALA A 917 2.47 10.73 -19.36
N ALA A 918 2.34 9.55 -19.97
CA ALA A 918 1.05 9.01 -20.39
C ALA A 918 0.09 8.79 -19.19
N ASN A 919 0.64 8.31 -18.09
CA ASN A 919 -0.09 8.01 -16.86
C ASN A 919 -0.51 9.27 -16.11
N ASN A 920 0.40 10.23 -15.92
CA ASN A 920 0.07 11.46 -15.22
C ASN A 920 -0.86 12.37 -16.04
N PHE A 921 -0.87 12.26 -17.37
CA PHE A 921 -1.91 12.84 -18.23
C PHE A 921 -3.31 12.37 -17.83
N MET A 922 -3.49 11.07 -17.57
CA MET A 922 -4.80 10.52 -17.18
C MET A 922 -5.26 11.10 -15.84
N THR A 923 -4.35 11.37 -14.90
CA THR A 923 -4.66 12.07 -13.64
C THR A 923 -5.19 13.48 -13.88
N GLY A 924 -4.56 14.23 -14.79
CA GLY A 924 -5.03 15.55 -15.21
C GLY A 924 -6.41 15.49 -15.88
N LEU A 925 -6.63 14.51 -16.76
CA LEU A 925 -7.89 14.32 -17.48
C LEU A 925 -9.04 13.96 -16.54
N VAL A 926 -8.79 13.08 -15.56
CA VAL A 926 -9.79 12.74 -14.53
C VAL A 926 -10.17 13.97 -13.71
N SER A 927 -9.19 14.78 -13.31
CA SER A 927 -9.44 16.03 -12.58
C SER A 927 -10.28 17.01 -13.42
N GLN A 928 -9.95 17.16 -14.70
CA GLN A 928 -10.72 17.98 -15.66
C GLN A 928 -12.15 17.43 -15.88
N ARG A 929 -12.33 16.11 -15.94
CA ARG A 929 -13.65 15.47 -16.08
C ARG A 929 -14.49 15.66 -14.82
N ARG A 930 -13.91 15.51 -13.63
CA ARG A 930 -14.56 15.77 -12.34
C ARG A 930 -14.98 17.22 -12.18
N ALA A 931 -14.19 18.18 -12.65
CA ALA A 931 -14.56 19.61 -12.65
C ALA A 931 -15.83 19.91 -13.45
N ARG A 932 -16.17 19.05 -14.43
CA ARG A 932 -17.43 19.10 -15.20
C ARG A 932 -18.57 18.29 -14.55
N ASN A 933 -18.40 17.85 -13.29
CA ASN A 933 -19.32 16.99 -12.55
C ASN A 933 -19.61 15.64 -13.23
N LEU A 934 -18.71 15.17 -14.09
CA LEU A 934 -18.82 13.85 -14.70
C LEU A 934 -18.07 12.82 -13.85
N PRO A 935 -18.62 11.61 -13.64
CA PRO A 935 -17.95 10.55 -12.89
C PRO A 935 -16.59 10.25 -13.48
N ALA A 936 -15.56 10.20 -12.64
CA ALA A 936 -14.20 9.85 -13.04
C ALA A 936 -13.28 9.50 -11.86
N SER A 937 -12.43 8.50 -12.02
CA SER A 937 -11.35 8.16 -11.07
C SER A 937 -10.12 7.64 -11.82
N VAL A 938 -8.94 7.90 -11.28
CA VAL A 938 -7.66 7.33 -11.76
C VAL A 938 -7.05 6.47 -10.67
N ILE A 939 -6.50 5.32 -11.04
CA ILE A 939 -5.77 4.45 -10.12
C ILE A 939 -4.31 4.41 -10.54
N ASN A 940 -3.43 4.98 -9.73
CA ASN A 940 -1.98 4.75 -9.83
C ASN A 940 -1.68 3.38 -9.19
N LEU A 941 -1.79 2.34 -10.01
CA LEU A 941 -1.66 0.95 -9.57
C LEU A 941 -0.22 0.60 -9.21
N GLY A 942 -0.06 -0.07 -8.07
CA GLY A 942 1.16 -0.80 -7.72
C GLY A 942 1.37 -2.04 -8.61
N PRO A 943 2.54 -2.70 -8.52
CA PRO A 943 2.83 -3.87 -9.32
C PRO A 943 1.90 -5.04 -9.00
N ILE A 944 1.13 -5.52 -9.98
CA ILE A 944 0.20 -6.66 -9.79
C ILE A 944 0.94 -7.99 -9.97
N ILE A 945 0.79 -8.89 -9.00
CA ILE A 945 1.34 -10.26 -9.06
C ILE A 945 0.24 -11.30 -9.31
N GLY A 946 0.60 -12.43 -9.92
CA GLY A 946 -0.32 -13.52 -10.24
C GLY A 946 -1.26 -13.24 -11.42
N LEU A 947 -1.22 -12.03 -12.00
CA LEU A 947 -2.01 -11.56 -13.14
C LEU A 947 -1.17 -10.64 -14.03
N GLY A 948 -1.41 -10.67 -15.33
CA GLY A 948 -1.04 -9.57 -16.24
C GLY A 948 0.42 -9.58 -16.66
N PHE A 949 1.01 -8.38 -16.81
CA PHE A 949 2.32 -8.19 -17.45
C PHE A 949 3.44 -8.98 -16.77
N ILE A 950 3.59 -8.85 -15.45
CA ILE A 950 4.64 -9.54 -14.67
C ILE A 950 4.50 -11.07 -14.82
N GLN A 951 3.27 -11.58 -14.77
CA GLN A 951 2.99 -13.01 -14.94
C GLN A 951 3.26 -13.51 -16.36
N ASN A 952 3.16 -12.66 -17.38
CA ASN A 952 3.41 -13.07 -18.76
C ASN A 952 4.92 -13.19 -19.07
N ILE A 953 5.77 -12.40 -18.39
CA ILE A 953 7.25 -12.51 -18.47
C ILE A 953 7.73 -13.89 -17.98
N ASP A 954 6.95 -14.52 -17.09
CA ASP A 954 7.22 -15.84 -16.52
C ASP A 954 7.27 -16.97 -17.56
N SER A 955 6.60 -16.80 -18.70
CA SER A 955 6.70 -17.73 -19.85
C SER A 955 8.13 -17.88 -20.38
N SER A 956 9.03 -16.96 -19.99
CA SER A 956 10.46 -16.93 -20.33
C SER A 956 11.40 -17.03 -19.10
N GLY A 957 10.86 -17.33 -17.91
CA GLY A 957 11.66 -17.51 -16.68
C GLY A 957 12.18 -16.23 -16.01
N GLY A 958 11.69 -15.05 -16.41
CA GLY A 958 12.20 -13.75 -15.95
C GLY A 958 11.42 -13.05 -14.83
N SER A 959 10.26 -13.56 -14.40
CA SER A 959 9.40 -12.82 -13.44
C SER A 959 10.04 -12.69 -12.06
N GLU A 960 10.83 -13.68 -11.64
CA GLU A 960 11.44 -13.70 -10.30
C GLU A 960 12.43 -12.57 -10.11
N ALA A 961 13.27 -12.33 -11.13
CA ALA A 961 14.19 -11.20 -11.13
C ALA A 961 13.42 -9.88 -11.01
N VAL A 962 12.33 -9.73 -11.78
CA VAL A 962 11.47 -8.53 -11.73
C VAL A 962 10.83 -8.35 -10.35
N ILE A 963 10.24 -9.39 -9.77
CA ILE A 963 9.62 -9.35 -8.44
C ILE A 963 10.67 -9.00 -7.37
N SER A 964 11.86 -9.61 -7.45
CA SER A 964 12.96 -9.31 -6.54
C SER A 964 13.43 -7.86 -6.66
N THR A 965 13.53 -7.32 -7.87
CA THR A 965 13.87 -5.91 -8.11
C THR A 965 12.80 -4.98 -7.55
N LEU A 966 11.52 -5.27 -7.79
CA LEU A 966 10.42 -4.44 -7.29
C LEU A 966 10.39 -4.40 -5.75
N ARG A 967 10.58 -5.55 -5.10
CA ARG A 967 10.67 -5.62 -3.63
C ARG A 967 11.90 -4.88 -3.09
N GLY A 968 13.05 -5.01 -3.75
CA GLY A 968 14.26 -4.26 -3.39
C GLY A 968 14.16 -2.75 -3.65
N LEU A 969 13.07 -2.29 -4.27
CA LEU A 969 12.72 -0.88 -4.43
C LEU A 969 11.55 -0.47 -3.52
N ASP A 970 11.22 -1.29 -2.51
CA ASP A 970 10.13 -1.08 -1.55
C ASP A 970 8.75 -0.88 -2.21
N TYR A 971 8.51 -1.53 -3.35
CA TYR A 971 7.17 -1.63 -3.92
C TYR A 971 6.36 -2.74 -3.24
N MET A 972 5.17 -2.39 -2.77
CA MET A 972 4.18 -3.35 -2.29
C MET A 972 3.48 -3.99 -3.50
N LEU A 973 3.61 -5.31 -3.61
CA LEU A 973 2.93 -6.09 -4.66
C LEU A 973 1.42 -6.13 -4.41
N VAL A 974 0.61 -6.08 -5.46
CA VAL A 974 -0.85 -6.06 -5.40
C VAL A 974 -1.42 -7.42 -5.79
N SER A 975 -2.24 -8.01 -4.93
CA SER A 975 -2.93 -9.28 -5.22
C SER A 975 -4.15 -9.08 -6.13
N ASP A 976 -4.71 -10.19 -6.65
CA ASP A 976 -5.94 -10.14 -7.45
C ASP A 976 -7.17 -9.72 -6.63
N ARG A 977 -7.26 -10.12 -5.36
CA ARG A 977 -8.28 -9.65 -4.42
C ARG A 977 -8.14 -8.17 -4.11
N GLU A 978 -6.91 -7.70 -3.92
CA GLU A 978 -6.64 -6.28 -3.68
C GLU A 978 -6.95 -5.44 -4.91
N LEU A 979 -6.69 -5.93 -6.12
CA LEU A 979 -7.12 -5.28 -7.35
C LEU A 979 -8.64 -5.03 -7.35
N HIS A 980 -9.46 -6.02 -6.97
CA HIS A 980 -10.92 -5.84 -6.88
C HIS A 980 -11.30 -4.82 -5.82
N HIS A 981 -10.66 -4.84 -4.66
CA HIS A 981 -10.87 -3.82 -3.63
C HIS A 981 -10.49 -2.41 -4.12
N ILE A 982 -9.37 -2.27 -4.85
CA ILE A 982 -8.92 -0.99 -5.42
C ILE A 982 -9.93 -0.48 -6.46
N LEU A 983 -10.46 -1.37 -7.30
CA LEU A 983 -11.49 -1.01 -8.28
C LEU A 983 -12.79 -0.59 -7.60
N ALA A 984 -13.21 -1.27 -6.53
CA ALA A 984 -14.37 -0.90 -5.75
C ALA A 984 -14.21 0.50 -5.12
N GLU A 985 -13.06 0.78 -4.50
CA GLU A 985 -12.71 2.11 -4.00
C GLU A 985 -12.78 3.17 -5.11
N ALA A 986 -12.20 2.89 -6.27
CA ALA A 986 -12.18 3.80 -7.41
C ALA A 986 -13.58 4.14 -7.94
N ILE A 987 -14.44 3.13 -8.07
CA ILE A 987 -15.84 3.30 -8.49
C ILE A 987 -16.60 4.21 -7.52
N LEU A 988 -16.47 3.97 -6.21
CA LEU A 988 -17.18 4.75 -5.19
C LEU A 988 -16.72 6.22 -5.17
N ILE A 989 -15.42 6.47 -5.33
CA ILE A 989 -14.89 7.84 -5.29
C ILE A 989 -15.18 8.60 -6.58
N GLY A 990 -15.41 7.86 -7.68
CA GLY A 990 -15.66 8.43 -9.00
C GLY A 990 -16.80 9.44 -9.03
N LYS A 991 -17.73 9.36 -8.07
CA LYS A 991 -18.87 10.28 -7.88
C LYS A 991 -18.84 11.11 -6.59
N SER A 992 -17.84 10.94 -5.71
CA SER A 992 -17.77 11.65 -4.41
C SER A 992 -16.92 12.92 -4.47
N ASP A 993 -16.98 13.79 -3.46
CA ASP A 993 -16.13 14.99 -3.39
C ASP A 993 -14.68 14.70 -2.94
N GLU A 994 -14.32 13.43 -2.75
CA GLU A 994 -12.95 13.04 -2.44
C GLU A 994 -12.03 13.22 -3.67
N THR A 995 -10.73 13.29 -3.45
CA THR A 995 -9.75 13.29 -4.55
C THR A 995 -9.99 12.08 -5.46
N PRO A 996 -10.10 12.26 -6.79
CA PRO A 996 -10.38 11.17 -7.71
C PRO A 996 -9.16 10.30 -8.03
N GLU A 997 -8.01 10.58 -7.40
CA GLU A 997 -6.74 9.88 -7.58
C GLU A 997 -6.49 8.91 -6.43
N ILE A 998 -6.41 7.61 -6.74
CA ILE A 998 -6.01 6.55 -5.80
C ILE A 998 -4.56 6.18 -6.09
N ILE A 999 -3.72 6.14 -5.05
CA ILE A 999 -2.32 5.74 -5.14
C ILE A 999 -2.14 4.44 -4.34
N THR A 1000 -1.44 3.46 -4.91
CA THR A 1000 -1.23 2.15 -4.27
C THR A 1000 0.19 1.65 -4.49
N GLY A 1001 0.67 0.80 -3.58
CA GLY A 1001 1.80 -0.07 -3.88
C GLY A 1001 3.18 0.41 -3.42
N LEU A 1002 3.28 1.25 -2.40
CA LEU A 1002 4.57 1.61 -1.77
C LEU A 1002 4.61 1.10 -0.32
N GLU A 1003 5.77 0.59 0.11
CA GLU A 1003 6.03 0.20 1.50
C GLU A 1003 6.73 1.32 2.28
N THR A 1004 6.78 1.18 3.62
CA THR A 1004 7.71 1.94 4.46
C THR A 1004 9.14 1.48 4.17
N VAL A 1005 10.09 2.40 4.15
CA VAL A 1005 11.49 2.09 3.82
C VAL A 1005 12.12 1.22 4.91
N SER A 1006 12.47 -0.03 4.57
CA SER A 1006 13.07 -0.99 5.52
C SER A 1006 14.59 -1.07 5.42
N ASP A 1007 15.17 -0.72 4.26
CA ASP A 1007 16.54 -1.11 3.89
C ASP A 1007 17.52 0.07 3.71
N ASN A 1008 18.81 -0.24 3.86
CA ASN A 1008 19.94 0.64 3.54
C ASN A 1008 20.77 0.00 2.39
N PRO A 1009 20.94 0.66 1.22
CA PRO A 1009 20.51 2.01 0.87
C PRO A 1009 19.01 2.10 0.53
N PRO A 1010 18.35 3.24 0.82
CA PRO A 1010 16.93 3.43 0.52
C PRO A 1010 16.67 3.49 -1.01
N PRO A 1011 15.43 3.19 -1.44
CA PRO A 1011 15.06 3.23 -2.85
C PRO A 1011 15.15 4.65 -3.42
N PHE A 1012 15.29 4.76 -4.76
CA PHE A 1012 15.52 6.06 -5.42
C PHE A 1012 14.43 7.09 -5.10
N TRP A 1013 13.17 6.65 -4.99
CA TRP A 1013 12.02 7.52 -4.77
C TRP A 1013 12.01 8.13 -3.36
N HIS A 1014 12.61 7.47 -2.36
CA HIS A 1014 12.70 8.00 -1.00
C HIS A 1014 13.56 9.27 -0.91
N LYS A 1015 14.43 9.53 -1.90
CA LYS A 1015 15.18 10.80 -2.00
C LYS A 1015 14.29 11.99 -2.35
N SER A 1016 13.11 11.75 -2.92
CA SER A 1016 12.16 12.81 -3.25
C SER A 1016 11.40 13.24 -2.00
N LEU A 1017 11.34 14.56 -1.79
CA LEU A 1017 10.58 15.15 -0.67
C LEU A 1017 9.08 14.89 -0.74
N LEU A 1018 8.56 14.47 -1.90
CA LEU A 1018 7.17 14.04 -2.04
C LEU A 1018 6.84 12.87 -1.09
N PHE A 1019 7.82 12.01 -0.82
CA PHE A 1019 7.67 10.79 -0.01
C PHE A 1019 8.39 10.86 1.34
N SER A 1020 8.83 12.06 1.77
CA SER A 1020 9.64 12.25 2.98
C SER A 1020 8.96 11.79 4.28
N HIS A 1021 7.67 11.45 4.24
CA HIS A 1021 6.86 11.03 5.38
C HIS A 1021 6.49 9.54 5.34
N ILE A 1022 6.97 8.80 4.34
CA ILE A 1022 6.80 7.34 4.23
C ILE A 1022 8.04 6.70 4.88
N ILE A 1023 8.05 6.71 6.21
CA ILE A 1023 9.16 6.24 7.06
C ILE A 1023 8.61 5.24 8.06
#